data_AF-A0A7L9IZD5-F1
#
_entry.id   AF-A0A7L9IZD5-F1
#
_cell.length_a   1.000
_cell.length_b   1.000
_cell.length_c   1.000
_cell.angle_alpha   90.00
_cell.angle_beta   90.00
_cell.angle_gamma   90.00
#
_symmetry.space_group_name_H-M   'P 1'
#
loop_
_entity.id
_entity.type
_entity.pdbx_description
1 polymer ?
#
loop_
_entity_poly.entity_id
_entity_poly.type
_entity_poly.pdbx_seq_one_letter_code
_entity_poly.pdbx_strand_id
1 'polypeptide(L)'
;MGPTDPDRPRLRQVMPPAVAMVLAVVVVAEIAWAAFVLAGSDDLRPHAVPAVVAADPVVAESVARQYDDLPGDPFDLRAVTNEDTARAALDDGSARAALIVDLEGSVDRLLLASANDDTLDAAIRDRVEQTDESLGRTVDVETVGPADADERREAARLAVALALLLGFLLAVGTSLRDGPVSRTHLRALRRTLVIGSASVVGGALIGVLVLRGSWVEVLVAAAVAGAAAVSTIALEALFGWAGLGLVVVAFFATGAPVLARVDPYLVGEPWASLAGLGVPGAGVDTATAVTLRGELPVGPAAVLLVWIATSLLVVVLAGSVRRRYAVPEPVGDESLRDLSGVNAWRVRVLGVVAPLTAAMLALAVVVPRAEAATPRPVASLAATADCVASGSVTSVDDLNRIAGLRGTDDFRGGDVGADALLQDGRRLWLFGDTLRGGQAGPTYVRNSMLVTDDRCLRAVLPKSGGALIPDRAGSGDNPVGHWPMSTIVDRRTGYDLVYVTTQRVQTTGSDAFDFHNLGLSIAVFVVPAGATPQLIEQRDIGADRSGREHPTWGAATALVGSGKDRWVYVYGTANPGSDKAWGYSLRVARVRPDDLLNQSRWRYWDGSGWSRSQADAIEMIAARDGVSQTLSVFTRGGRWYALSKRNDLLGSDITVWTANSPTGPWSSGTAVAQVSKGETGQVRYMPLAHPSLFPQAGSVVASYSTNDTNSERVAEDPLRYRPHFVRVTLPR
;
A
#
# COMPACT_ATOMS: atom_id res chain seq x y z
N MET A 1 -41.57 -67.74 18.19
CA MET A 1 -41.56 -66.72 17.12
C MET A 1 -42.66 -65.73 17.42
N GLY A 2 -42.32 -64.65 18.14
CA GLY A 2 -43.25 -63.57 18.48
C GLY A 2 -43.13 -62.41 17.49
N PRO A 3 -44.19 -61.61 17.29
CA PRO A 3 -44.35 -60.71 16.16
C PRO A 3 -43.42 -59.49 16.30
N THR A 4 -42.82 -59.11 15.17
CA THR A 4 -42.06 -57.87 15.02
C THR A 4 -42.95 -56.66 15.25
N ASP A 5 -42.63 -55.91 16.29
CA ASP A 5 -43.11 -54.55 16.57
C ASP A 5 -42.98 -53.65 15.32
N PRO A 6 -44.08 -53.15 14.72
CA PRO A 6 -44.02 -52.32 13.51
C PRO A 6 -43.78 -50.83 13.78
N ASP A 7 -43.74 -50.37 15.04
CA ASP A 7 -43.85 -48.94 15.37
C ASP A 7 -42.53 -48.17 15.53
N ARG A 8 -41.38 -48.75 15.12
CA ARG A 8 -40.13 -47.98 15.02
C ARG A 8 -39.88 -47.52 13.60
N PRO A 9 -40.02 -46.21 13.28
CA PRO A 9 -39.69 -45.71 11.96
C PRO A 9 -38.20 -45.98 11.68
N ARG A 10 -37.92 -46.74 10.62
CA ARG A 10 -36.54 -46.95 10.15
C ARG A 10 -36.01 -45.60 9.67
N LEU A 11 -34.74 -45.27 9.98
CA LEU A 11 -34.09 -44.00 9.62
C LEU A 11 -34.31 -43.58 8.14
N ARG A 12 -34.43 -44.57 7.23
CA ARG A 12 -34.73 -44.40 5.80
C ARG A 12 -36.10 -43.76 5.46
N GLN A 13 -37.09 -43.83 6.34
CA GLN A 13 -38.41 -43.20 6.16
C GLN A 13 -38.47 -41.77 6.73
N VAL A 14 -37.56 -41.44 7.65
CA VAL A 14 -37.51 -40.16 8.35
C VAL A 14 -36.79 -39.08 7.51
N MET A 15 -35.77 -39.49 6.76
CA MET A 15 -35.09 -38.65 5.77
C MET A 15 -34.95 -39.43 4.47
N PRO A 16 -35.64 -39.03 3.38
CA PRO A 16 -35.38 -39.59 2.06
C PRO A 16 -33.87 -39.49 1.76
N PRO A 17 -33.24 -40.51 1.15
CA PRO A 17 -31.80 -40.49 0.85
C PRO A 17 -31.38 -39.26 0.03
N ALA A 18 -32.27 -38.73 -0.81
CA ALA A 18 -32.07 -37.47 -1.52
C ALA A 18 -31.95 -36.25 -0.58
N VAL A 19 -32.76 -36.18 0.48
CA VAL A 19 -32.72 -35.09 1.47
C VAL A 19 -31.47 -35.20 2.35
N ALA A 20 -31.11 -36.41 2.77
CA ALA A 20 -29.88 -36.65 3.50
C ALA A 20 -28.63 -36.29 2.69
N MET A 21 -28.64 -36.60 1.39
CA MET A 21 -27.57 -36.24 0.47
C MET A 21 -27.49 -34.73 0.24
N VAL A 22 -28.61 -34.03 0.05
CA VAL A 22 -28.62 -32.56 -0.07
C VAL A 22 -28.10 -31.91 1.21
N LEU A 23 -28.52 -32.39 2.38
CA LEU A 23 -28.01 -31.89 3.66
C LEU A 23 -26.52 -32.17 3.85
N ALA A 24 -26.04 -33.35 3.48
CA ALA A 24 -24.62 -33.67 3.51
C ALA A 24 -23.82 -32.78 2.55
N VAL A 25 -24.35 -32.50 1.35
CA VAL A 25 -23.71 -31.59 0.38
C VAL A 25 -23.68 -30.17 0.92
N VAL A 26 -24.74 -29.68 1.55
CA VAL A 26 -24.76 -28.36 2.19
C VAL A 26 -23.75 -28.31 3.33
N VAL A 27 -23.75 -29.27 4.25
CA VAL A 27 -22.77 -29.31 5.35
C VAL A 27 -21.33 -29.41 4.83
N VAL A 28 -21.07 -30.21 3.80
CA VAL A 28 -19.73 -30.33 3.17
C VAL A 28 -19.35 -29.03 2.45
N ALA A 29 -20.28 -28.37 1.76
CA ALA A 29 -20.04 -27.08 1.12
C ALA A 29 -19.75 -25.99 2.15
N GLU A 30 -20.42 -26.01 3.30
CA GLU A 30 -20.20 -25.08 4.42
C GLU A 30 -18.87 -25.36 5.14
N ILE A 31 -18.51 -26.63 5.34
CA ILE A 31 -17.18 -27.02 5.87
C ILE A 31 -16.10 -26.62 4.88
N ALA A 32 -16.29 -26.85 3.58
CA ALA A 32 -15.38 -26.42 2.53
C ALA A 32 -15.31 -24.88 2.43
N TRP A 33 -16.40 -24.18 2.72
CA TRP A 33 -16.48 -22.72 2.76
C TRP A 33 -15.76 -22.14 3.97
N ALA A 34 -16.01 -22.65 5.19
CA ALA A 34 -15.27 -22.27 6.38
C ALA A 34 -13.77 -22.60 6.23
N ALA A 35 -13.45 -23.78 5.69
CA ALA A 35 -12.08 -24.16 5.36
C ALA A 35 -11.48 -23.28 4.25
N PHE A 36 -12.25 -22.80 3.28
CA PHE A 36 -11.76 -21.88 2.24
C PHE A 36 -11.49 -20.47 2.79
N VAL A 37 -12.34 -19.97 3.69
CA VAL A 37 -12.11 -18.72 4.42
C VAL A 37 -10.88 -18.83 5.33
N LEU A 38 -10.63 -20.01 5.92
CA LEU A 38 -9.51 -20.28 6.84
C LEU A 38 -8.23 -20.85 6.18
N ALA A 39 -8.30 -21.29 4.92
CA ALA A 39 -7.15 -21.75 4.14
C ALA A 39 -6.74 -20.71 3.07
N GLY A 40 -7.63 -19.77 2.74
CA GLY A 40 -7.27 -18.53 2.05
C GLY A 40 -6.63 -17.48 2.97
N SER A 41 -6.57 -17.75 4.28
CA SER A 41 -6.07 -16.84 5.32
C SER A 41 -4.57 -16.93 5.60
N ASP A 42 -3.78 -17.54 4.72
CA ASP A 42 -2.31 -17.39 4.74
C ASP A 42 -1.86 -15.96 4.34
N ASP A 43 -2.82 -15.07 4.02
CA ASP A 43 -2.65 -13.62 3.87
C ASP A 43 -3.98 -12.91 4.25
N LEU A 44 -4.29 -12.78 5.55
CA LEU A 44 -5.40 -11.91 6.04
C LEU A 44 -5.04 -10.43 5.81
N ARG A 45 -5.15 -9.98 4.56
CA ARG A 45 -4.76 -8.63 4.16
C ARG A 45 -5.91 -7.63 4.39
N PRO A 46 -5.60 -6.43 4.89
CA PRO A 46 -6.57 -5.34 4.92
C PRO A 46 -7.07 -5.01 3.52
N HIS A 47 -8.35 -4.64 3.41
CA HIS A 47 -8.99 -4.16 2.18
C HIS A 47 -9.80 -2.89 2.49
N ALA A 48 -9.39 -1.77 1.90
CA ALA A 48 -10.01 -0.46 2.00
C ALA A 48 -10.35 -0.03 3.43
N VAL A 49 -9.47 -0.34 4.40
CA VAL A 49 -9.64 0.06 5.79
C VAL A 49 -9.67 1.60 5.87
N PRO A 50 -10.76 2.22 6.36
CA PRO A 50 -10.82 3.67 6.52
C PRO A 50 -9.74 4.10 7.51
N ALA A 51 -8.82 4.94 7.07
CA ALA A 51 -7.71 5.40 7.89
C ALA A 51 -7.41 6.86 7.62
N VAL A 52 -6.74 7.51 8.56
CA VAL A 52 -6.33 8.91 8.41
C VAL A 52 -4.84 9.07 8.65
N VAL A 53 -4.22 10.06 8.03
CA VAL A 53 -2.82 10.42 8.27
C VAL A 53 -2.73 11.86 8.74
N ALA A 54 -2.13 12.07 9.89
CA ALA A 54 -1.86 13.38 10.46
C ALA A 54 -0.38 13.71 10.26
N ALA A 55 -0.13 14.69 9.40
CA ALA A 55 1.17 15.27 9.14
C ALA A 55 0.99 16.68 8.57
N ASP A 56 2.08 17.34 8.16
CA ASP A 56 1.97 18.51 7.28
C ASP A 56 1.12 18.13 6.04
N PRO A 57 0.19 18.98 5.55
CA PRO A 57 -0.78 18.61 4.52
C PRO A 57 -0.18 17.97 3.27
N VAL A 58 1.04 18.37 2.87
CA VAL A 58 1.71 17.80 1.69
C VAL A 58 2.30 16.42 2.00
N VAL A 59 2.83 16.23 3.22
CA VAL A 59 3.33 14.92 3.68
C VAL A 59 2.16 13.97 3.84
N ALA A 60 1.08 14.41 4.49
CA ALA A 60 -0.14 13.64 4.68
C ALA A 60 -0.73 13.20 3.33
N GLU A 61 -0.80 14.09 2.33
CA GLU A 61 -1.29 13.75 0.99
C GLU A 61 -0.31 12.87 0.20
N SER A 62 0.99 12.94 0.47
CA SER A 62 1.99 12.04 -0.13
C SER A 62 1.91 10.64 0.45
N VAL A 63 1.82 10.52 1.78
CA VAL A 63 1.67 9.26 2.50
C VAL A 63 0.34 8.61 2.13
N ALA A 64 -0.76 9.37 2.11
CA ALA A 64 -2.05 8.86 1.66
C ALA A 64 -1.99 8.24 0.26
N ARG A 65 -1.42 8.95 -0.71
CA ARG A 65 -1.23 8.42 -2.08
C ARG A 65 -0.32 7.20 -2.14
N GLN A 66 0.70 7.13 -1.30
CA GLN A 66 1.59 5.98 -1.23
C GLN A 66 0.84 4.73 -0.77
N TYR A 67 -0.04 4.87 0.23
CA TYR A 67 -0.89 3.79 0.72
C TYR A 67 -2.00 3.41 -0.29
N ASP A 68 -2.55 4.38 -1.04
CA ASP A 68 -3.52 4.13 -2.13
C ASP A 68 -2.91 3.34 -3.29
N ASP A 69 -1.61 3.52 -3.57
CA ASP A 69 -0.90 2.82 -4.65
C ASP A 69 -0.46 1.40 -4.27
N LEU A 70 -0.72 0.95 -3.04
CA LEU A 70 -0.37 -0.40 -2.59
C LEU A 70 -1.26 -1.47 -3.24
N PRO A 71 -0.69 -2.60 -3.70
CA PRO A 71 -1.48 -3.66 -4.32
C PRO A 71 -2.50 -4.24 -3.34
N GLY A 72 -3.76 -4.29 -3.77
CA GLY A 72 -4.89 -4.80 -2.97
C GLY A 72 -5.68 -3.74 -2.21
N ASP A 73 -5.36 -2.45 -2.43
CA ASP A 73 -6.01 -1.28 -1.84
C ASP A 73 -6.24 -1.43 -0.33
N PRO A 74 -5.19 -1.61 0.49
CA PRO A 74 -5.35 -2.05 1.87
C PRO A 74 -6.01 -1.01 2.78
N PHE A 75 -5.86 0.27 2.46
CA PHE A 75 -6.40 1.38 3.23
C PHE A 75 -7.09 2.41 2.33
N ASP A 76 -8.17 3.03 2.82
CA ASP A 76 -8.72 4.28 2.28
C ASP A 76 -8.19 5.41 3.18
N LEU A 77 -6.98 5.89 2.86
CA LEU A 77 -6.22 6.79 3.72
C LEU A 77 -6.56 8.25 3.40
N ARG A 78 -6.98 9.04 4.39
CA ARG A 78 -7.32 10.46 4.22
C ARG A 78 -6.38 11.37 5.01
N ALA A 79 -5.88 12.41 4.36
CA ALA A 79 -5.08 13.42 5.03
C ALA A 79 -5.92 14.27 6.00
N VAL A 80 -5.45 14.42 7.23
CA VAL A 80 -6.02 15.32 8.24
C VAL A 80 -4.97 16.31 8.74
N THR A 81 -5.42 17.44 9.27
CA THR A 81 -4.55 18.60 9.54
C THR A 81 -3.71 18.47 10.82
N ASN A 82 -4.11 17.63 11.77
CA ASN A 82 -3.43 17.44 13.05
C ASN A 82 -3.88 16.14 13.75
N GLU A 83 -3.15 15.77 14.81
CA GLU A 83 -3.45 14.58 15.61
C GLU A 83 -4.82 14.64 16.30
N ASP A 84 -5.29 15.81 16.73
CA ASP A 84 -6.61 15.94 17.38
C ASP A 84 -7.75 15.53 16.42
N THR A 85 -7.63 15.92 15.15
CA THR A 85 -8.60 15.54 14.11
C THR A 85 -8.51 14.05 13.80
N ALA A 86 -7.30 13.48 13.84
CA ALA A 86 -7.11 12.04 13.70
C ALA A 86 -7.75 11.25 14.85
N ARG A 87 -7.54 11.67 16.10
CA ARG A 87 -8.17 11.04 17.28
C ARG A 87 -9.69 11.17 17.25
N ALA A 88 -10.22 12.33 16.85
CA ALA A 88 -11.66 12.52 16.68
C ALA A 88 -12.26 11.56 15.63
N ALA A 89 -11.53 11.30 14.53
CA ALA A 89 -11.96 10.35 13.51
C ALA A 89 -11.96 8.88 13.98
N LEU A 90 -11.11 8.54 14.95
CA LEU A 90 -11.15 7.22 15.60
C LEU A 90 -12.34 7.12 16.58
N ASP A 91 -12.59 8.18 17.35
CA ASP A 91 -13.67 8.23 18.34
C ASP A 91 -15.06 8.18 17.68
N ASP A 92 -15.29 8.92 16.59
CA ASP A 92 -16.56 8.92 15.85
C ASP A 92 -16.75 7.68 14.95
N GLY A 93 -15.67 6.91 14.75
CA GLY A 93 -15.66 5.67 13.95
C GLY A 93 -15.61 5.90 12.44
N SER A 94 -15.32 7.11 11.97
CA SER A 94 -15.06 7.42 10.56
C SER A 94 -13.72 6.89 10.06
N ALA A 95 -12.78 6.61 10.97
CA ALA A 95 -11.53 5.92 10.75
C ALA A 95 -11.35 4.74 11.71
N ARG A 96 -10.63 3.71 11.28
CA ARG A 96 -10.22 2.54 12.08
C ARG A 96 -8.77 2.62 12.54
N ALA A 97 -7.94 3.36 11.81
CA ALA A 97 -6.55 3.60 12.15
C ALA A 97 -6.14 5.05 11.81
N ALA A 98 -5.18 5.59 12.55
CA ALA A 98 -4.58 6.86 12.24
C ALA A 98 -3.05 6.78 12.32
N LEU A 99 -2.37 7.24 11.28
CA LEU A 99 -0.91 7.33 11.24
C LEU A 99 -0.49 8.76 11.53
N ILE A 100 0.26 8.97 12.63
CA ILE A 100 0.84 10.25 13.00
C ILE A 100 2.30 10.23 12.59
N VAL A 101 2.66 11.06 11.61
CA VAL A 101 4.01 11.08 11.06
C VAL A 101 4.91 12.01 11.87
N ASP A 102 5.96 11.46 12.47
CA ASP A 102 6.99 12.23 13.17
C ASP A 102 8.07 12.71 12.19
N LEU A 103 8.10 14.02 11.93
CA LEU A 103 9.08 14.64 11.02
C LEU A 103 10.43 14.93 11.69
N GLU A 104 10.49 14.94 13.02
CA GLU A 104 11.72 15.21 13.78
C GLU A 104 12.48 13.92 14.12
N GLY A 105 11.75 12.80 14.22
CA GLY A 105 12.29 11.47 14.51
C GLY A 105 11.99 10.40 13.44
N SER A 106 12.21 9.14 13.82
CA SER A 106 12.01 7.95 12.98
C SER A 106 10.96 7.00 13.53
N VAL A 107 10.20 7.46 14.53
CA VAL A 107 9.15 6.68 15.19
C VAL A 107 7.82 7.35 14.90
N ASP A 108 7.12 6.83 13.90
CA ASP A 108 5.74 7.21 13.64
C ASP A 108 4.83 6.59 14.70
N ARG A 109 3.67 7.20 14.94
CA ARG A 109 2.68 6.63 15.87
C ARG A 109 1.47 6.15 15.09
N LEU A 110 1.16 4.86 15.23
CA LEU A 110 -0.05 4.25 14.71
C LEU A 110 -1.08 4.17 15.84
N LEU A 111 -2.10 5.01 15.72
CA LEU A 111 -3.26 5.01 16.60
C LEU A 111 -4.30 4.04 16.05
N LEU A 112 -4.67 3.02 16.82
CA LEU A 112 -5.68 2.03 16.45
C LEU A 112 -6.97 2.28 17.23
N ALA A 113 -8.12 2.26 16.57
CA ALA A 113 -9.39 2.41 17.25
C ALA A 113 -9.67 1.19 18.14
N SER A 114 -10.06 1.41 19.40
CA SER A 114 -10.42 0.31 20.33
C SER A 114 -11.64 -0.52 19.85
N ALA A 115 -12.31 -0.09 18.79
CA ALA A 115 -13.37 -0.84 18.13
C ALA A 115 -12.85 -2.02 17.28
N ASN A 116 -11.59 -1.98 16.82
CA ASN A 116 -10.97 -3.00 15.98
C ASN A 116 -10.69 -4.28 16.75
N ASP A 117 -10.82 -5.45 16.14
CA ASP A 117 -10.36 -6.71 16.75
C ASP A 117 -8.86 -6.94 16.58
N ASP A 118 -8.31 -7.80 17.43
CA ASP A 118 -6.87 -8.08 17.49
C ASP A 118 -6.31 -8.55 16.15
N THR A 119 -7.13 -9.23 15.34
CA THR A 119 -6.74 -9.74 14.02
C THR A 119 -6.63 -8.60 13.01
N LEU A 120 -7.59 -7.66 13.00
CA LEU A 120 -7.51 -6.45 12.20
C LEU A 120 -6.36 -5.55 12.67
N ASP A 121 -6.18 -5.37 13.97
CA ASP A 121 -5.09 -4.56 14.52
C ASP A 121 -3.72 -5.13 14.15
N ALA A 122 -3.55 -6.46 14.21
CA ALA A 122 -2.34 -7.13 13.74
C ALA A 122 -2.13 -6.95 12.24
N ALA A 123 -3.17 -7.10 11.41
CA ALA A 123 -3.06 -6.94 9.96
C ALA A 123 -2.76 -5.50 9.53
N ILE A 124 -3.36 -4.50 10.20
CA ILE A 124 -3.07 -3.08 10.00
C ILE A 124 -1.63 -2.81 10.40
N ARG A 125 -1.22 -3.25 11.60
CA ARG A 125 0.13 -3.08 12.10
C ARG A 125 1.16 -3.69 11.15
N ASP A 126 1.03 -4.96 10.79
CA ASP A 126 1.97 -5.65 9.91
C ASP A 126 2.12 -4.92 8.56
N ARG A 127 1.03 -4.37 8.02
CA ARG A 127 1.07 -3.66 6.75
C ARG A 127 1.71 -2.28 6.85
N VAL A 128 1.40 -1.54 7.92
CA VAL A 128 2.00 -0.23 8.21
C VAL A 128 3.48 -0.41 8.53
N GLU A 129 3.85 -1.39 9.38
CA GLU A 129 5.23 -1.75 9.67
C GLU A 129 5.99 -2.16 8.41
N GLN A 130 5.44 -3.01 7.54
CA GLN A 130 6.08 -3.36 6.27
C GLN A 130 6.32 -2.15 5.36
N THR A 131 5.38 -1.20 5.35
CA THR A 131 5.48 0.01 4.54
C THR A 131 6.54 0.94 5.14
N ASP A 132 6.52 1.18 6.44
CA ASP A 132 7.48 2.02 7.15
C ASP A 132 8.89 1.40 7.20
N GLU A 133 9.00 0.08 7.29
CA GLU A 133 10.26 -0.67 7.19
C GLU A 133 10.89 -0.51 5.81
N SER A 134 10.08 -0.51 4.74
CA SER A 134 10.58 -0.22 3.39
C SER A 134 11.19 1.19 3.27
N LEU A 135 10.81 2.09 4.18
CA LEU A 135 11.30 3.46 4.32
C LEU A 135 12.34 3.61 5.47
N GLY A 136 12.71 2.53 6.15
CA GLY A 136 13.64 2.53 7.27
C GLY A 136 13.13 3.18 8.56
N ARG A 137 11.81 3.43 8.67
CA ARG A 137 11.12 3.99 9.83
C ARG A 137 10.56 2.89 10.73
N THR A 138 10.14 3.26 11.93
CA THR A 138 9.51 2.37 12.91
C THR A 138 8.21 2.98 13.41
N VAL A 139 7.31 2.14 13.90
CA VAL A 139 5.97 2.56 14.32
C VAL A 139 5.77 2.17 15.78
N ASP A 140 5.35 3.13 16.61
CA ASP A 140 4.83 2.87 17.95
C ASP A 140 3.31 2.80 17.90
N VAL A 141 2.72 1.84 18.61
CA VAL A 141 1.30 1.53 18.49
C VAL A 141 0.55 1.90 19.76
N GLU A 142 -0.47 2.74 19.62
CA GLU A 142 -1.33 3.19 20.71
C GLU A 142 -2.78 2.87 20.37
N THR A 143 -3.51 2.24 21.30
CA THR A 143 -4.96 2.03 21.13
C THR A 143 -5.72 3.22 21.71
N VAL A 144 -6.63 3.80 20.92
CA VAL A 144 -7.43 4.97 21.29
C VAL A 144 -8.89 4.54 21.49
N GLY A 145 -9.41 4.78 22.70
CA GLY A 145 -10.79 4.50 23.07
C GLY A 145 -10.93 3.96 24.51
N PRO A 146 -12.12 3.52 24.92
CA PRO A 146 -12.37 3.03 26.28
C PRO A 146 -11.60 1.74 26.58
N ALA A 147 -11.00 1.65 27.76
CA ALA A 147 -10.18 0.50 28.19
C ALA A 147 -10.96 -0.82 28.32
N ASP A 148 -12.29 -0.76 28.41
CA ASP A 148 -13.19 -1.92 28.47
C ASP A 148 -13.82 -2.25 27.11
N ALA A 149 -13.30 -1.71 25.99
CA ALA A 149 -13.84 -1.91 24.65
C ALA A 149 -13.94 -3.39 24.26
N ASP A 150 -12.93 -4.21 24.59
CA ASP A 150 -12.91 -5.63 24.27
C ASP A 150 -14.05 -6.38 24.94
N GLU A 151 -14.25 -6.14 26.24
CA GLU A 151 -15.35 -6.73 27.02
C GLU A 151 -16.71 -6.34 26.44
N ARG A 152 -16.88 -5.06 26.07
CA ARG A 152 -18.13 -4.56 25.46
C ARG A 152 -18.40 -5.14 24.08
N ARG A 153 -17.36 -5.38 23.28
CA ARG A 153 -17.48 -6.02 21.95
C ARG A 153 -17.81 -7.49 22.05
N GLU A 154 -17.15 -8.21 22.97
CA GLU A 154 -17.49 -9.60 23.25
C GLU A 154 -18.93 -9.72 23.76
N ALA A 155 -19.37 -8.81 24.64
CA ALA A 155 -20.76 -8.72 25.07
C ALA A 155 -21.71 -8.45 23.90
N ALA A 156 -21.38 -7.51 23.00
CA ALA A 156 -22.18 -7.20 21.80
C ALA A 156 -22.36 -8.41 20.88
N ARG A 157 -21.25 -9.11 20.56
CA ARG A 157 -21.27 -10.34 19.76
C ARG A 157 -22.10 -11.43 20.43
N LEU A 158 -21.93 -11.64 21.74
CA LEU A 158 -22.68 -12.62 22.51
C LEU A 158 -24.18 -12.30 22.54
N ALA A 159 -24.54 -11.04 22.77
CA ALA A 159 -25.94 -10.59 22.80
C ALA A 159 -26.63 -10.83 21.46
N VAL A 160 -25.96 -10.49 20.35
CA VAL A 160 -26.46 -10.71 18.99
C VAL A 160 -26.61 -12.21 18.69
N ALA A 161 -25.62 -13.03 19.04
CA ALA A 161 -25.70 -14.48 18.88
C ALA A 161 -26.88 -15.09 19.65
N LEU A 162 -27.07 -14.69 20.92
CA LEU A 162 -28.19 -15.14 21.74
C LEU A 162 -29.54 -14.64 21.19
N ALA A 163 -29.61 -13.40 20.70
CA ALA A 163 -30.82 -12.83 20.12
C ALA A 163 -31.22 -13.52 18.80
N LEU A 164 -30.24 -13.80 17.93
CA LEU A 164 -30.44 -14.59 16.71
C LEU A 164 -30.99 -15.98 17.04
N LEU A 165 -30.35 -16.67 17.98
CA LEU A 165 -30.76 -18.00 18.42
C LEU A 165 -32.17 -17.98 19.02
N LEU A 166 -32.48 -17.00 19.88
CA LEU A 166 -33.80 -16.82 20.45
C LEU A 166 -34.86 -16.64 19.37
N GLY A 167 -34.65 -15.73 18.42
CA GLY A 167 -35.60 -15.47 17.33
C GLY A 167 -35.85 -16.70 16.48
N PHE A 168 -34.78 -17.42 16.13
CA PHE A 168 -34.85 -18.69 15.41
C PHE A 168 -35.65 -19.76 16.18
N LEU A 169 -35.34 -19.97 17.47
CA LEU A 169 -36.01 -20.97 18.31
C LEU A 169 -37.49 -20.64 18.55
N LEU A 170 -37.85 -19.36 18.69
CA LEU A 170 -39.25 -18.95 18.78
C LEU A 170 -40.02 -19.29 17.49
N ALA A 171 -39.43 -19.03 16.33
CA ALA A 171 -40.04 -19.38 15.04
C ALA A 171 -40.20 -20.91 14.87
N VAL A 172 -39.15 -21.69 15.14
CA VAL A 172 -39.18 -23.15 15.07
C VAL A 172 -40.17 -23.74 16.09
N GLY A 173 -40.17 -23.23 17.33
CA GLY A 173 -41.09 -23.68 18.37
C GLY A 173 -42.56 -23.46 18.01
N THR A 174 -42.88 -22.30 17.41
CA THR A 174 -44.24 -22.04 16.91
C THR A 174 -44.60 -22.93 15.71
N SER A 175 -43.64 -23.22 14.83
CA SER A 175 -43.85 -24.18 13.74
C SER A 175 -44.17 -25.59 14.25
N LEU A 176 -43.44 -26.08 15.26
CA LEU A 176 -43.65 -27.40 15.86
C LEU A 176 -44.99 -27.52 16.60
N ARG A 177 -45.49 -26.40 17.15
CA ARG A 177 -46.75 -26.32 17.89
C ARG A 177 -47.96 -26.19 16.96
N ASP A 178 -47.92 -25.22 16.05
CA ASP A 178 -49.09 -24.75 15.29
C ASP A 178 -49.03 -25.14 13.80
N GLY A 179 -47.92 -25.72 13.33
CA GLY A 179 -47.67 -26.10 11.94
C GLY A 179 -47.10 -24.97 11.07
N PRO A 180 -46.70 -25.27 9.82
CA PRO A 180 -45.97 -24.34 8.96
C PRO A 180 -46.80 -23.19 8.38
N VAL A 181 -48.13 -23.30 8.35
CA VAL A 181 -49.00 -22.32 7.69
C VAL A 181 -50.27 -22.04 8.50
N SER A 182 -50.67 -20.76 8.57
CA SER A 182 -51.89 -20.34 9.26
C SER A 182 -53.10 -20.32 8.32
N ARG A 183 -54.19 -21.01 8.70
CA ARG A 183 -55.42 -21.14 7.88
C ARG A 183 -56.18 -19.82 7.66
N THR A 184 -56.06 -18.82 8.54
CA THR A 184 -56.77 -17.52 8.46
C THR A 184 -55.84 -16.32 8.66
N HIS A 185 -56.14 -15.18 8.03
CA HIS A 185 -55.31 -13.96 8.13
C HIS A 185 -55.18 -13.48 9.58
N LEU A 186 -56.27 -13.56 10.36
CA LEU A 186 -56.28 -13.23 11.78
C LEU A 186 -55.37 -14.14 12.61
N ARG A 187 -55.27 -15.44 12.28
CA ARG A 187 -54.34 -16.36 12.97
C ARG A 187 -52.89 -16.12 12.56
N ALA A 188 -52.64 -15.83 11.29
CA ALA A 188 -51.30 -15.45 10.81
C ALA A 188 -50.82 -14.17 11.52
N LEU A 189 -51.67 -13.13 11.53
CA LEU A 189 -51.39 -11.86 12.21
C LEU A 189 -51.15 -12.06 13.72
N ARG A 190 -52.02 -12.82 14.38
CA ARG A 190 -51.87 -13.12 15.81
C ARG A 190 -50.57 -13.89 16.10
N ARG A 191 -50.21 -14.88 15.26
CA ARG A 191 -48.96 -15.64 15.40
C ARG A 191 -47.75 -14.74 15.25
N THR A 192 -47.71 -13.90 14.21
CA THR A 192 -46.62 -12.93 14.00
C THR A 192 -46.53 -11.92 15.14
N LEU A 193 -47.66 -11.45 15.68
CA LEU A 193 -47.68 -10.49 16.78
C LEU A 193 -47.21 -11.10 18.11
N VAL A 194 -47.59 -12.37 18.38
CA VAL A 194 -47.12 -13.11 19.55
C VAL A 194 -45.61 -13.36 19.48
N ILE A 195 -45.11 -13.81 18.32
CA ILE A 195 -43.68 -14.05 18.12
C ILE A 195 -42.89 -12.74 18.19
N GLY A 196 -43.37 -11.69 17.53
CA GLY A 196 -42.76 -10.36 17.60
C GLY A 196 -42.69 -9.82 19.02
N SER A 197 -43.78 -9.95 19.79
CA SER A 197 -43.79 -9.53 21.21
C SER A 197 -42.82 -10.36 22.05
N ALA A 198 -42.76 -11.68 21.83
CA ALA A 198 -41.83 -12.57 22.53
C ALA A 198 -40.36 -12.26 22.17
N SER A 199 -40.06 -11.99 20.90
CA SER A 199 -38.74 -11.55 20.45
C SER A 199 -38.33 -10.22 21.05
N VAL A 200 -39.26 -9.26 21.17
CA VAL A 200 -38.99 -7.97 21.80
C VAL A 200 -38.69 -8.15 23.29
N VAL A 201 -39.52 -8.88 24.03
CA VAL A 201 -39.32 -9.10 25.47
C VAL A 201 -38.04 -9.91 25.74
N GLY A 202 -37.82 -11.01 25.01
CA GLY A 202 -36.66 -11.86 25.21
C GLY A 202 -35.36 -11.21 24.71
N GLY A 203 -35.40 -10.49 23.58
CA GLY A 203 -34.26 -9.70 23.10
C GLY A 203 -33.93 -8.56 24.05
N ALA A 204 -34.94 -7.88 24.60
CA ALA A 204 -34.74 -6.85 25.62
C ALA A 204 -34.07 -7.43 26.88
N LEU A 205 -34.50 -8.61 27.33
CA LEU A 205 -33.87 -9.30 28.47
C LEU A 205 -32.40 -9.64 28.17
N ILE A 206 -32.08 -10.12 26.97
CA ILE A 206 -30.69 -10.37 26.53
C ILE A 206 -29.88 -9.08 26.55
N GLY A 207 -30.41 -7.99 26.00
CA GLY A 207 -29.74 -6.69 26.02
C GLY A 207 -29.43 -6.22 27.44
N VAL A 208 -30.39 -6.30 28.37
CA VAL A 208 -30.19 -5.92 29.78
C VAL A 208 -29.14 -6.80 30.48
N LEU A 209 -29.18 -8.12 30.26
CA LEU A 209 -28.30 -9.06 30.95
C LEU A 209 -26.87 -9.06 30.41
N VAL A 210 -26.70 -8.86 29.10
CA VAL A 210 -25.42 -9.03 28.41
C VAL A 210 -24.75 -7.69 28.13
N LEU A 211 -25.47 -6.69 27.59
CA LEU A 211 -24.87 -5.41 27.18
C LEU A 211 -24.73 -4.42 28.34
N ARG A 212 -25.44 -4.64 29.45
CA ARG A 212 -25.36 -3.85 30.71
C ARG A 212 -25.51 -2.33 30.55
N GLY A 213 -26.13 -1.83 29.48
CA GLY A 213 -26.25 -0.39 29.23
C GLY A 213 -27.65 0.12 28.90
N SER A 214 -27.69 1.13 28.02
CA SER A 214 -28.83 2.03 27.80
C SER A 214 -30.05 1.38 27.13
N TRP A 215 -31.22 2.05 27.14
CA TRP A 215 -32.44 1.54 26.48
C TRP A 215 -32.26 1.30 24.96
N VAL A 216 -31.28 1.94 24.33
CA VAL A 216 -30.97 1.77 22.90
C VAL A 216 -30.32 0.41 22.65
N GLU A 217 -29.42 -0.06 23.51
CA GLU A 217 -28.77 -1.38 23.41
C GLU A 217 -29.78 -2.52 23.54
N VAL A 218 -30.75 -2.34 24.43
CA VAL A 218 -31.89 -3.25 24.64
C VAL A 218 -32.71 -3.40 23.35
N LEU A 219 -32.88 -2.33 22.58
CA LEU A 219 -33.61 -2.36 21.32
C LEU A 219 -32.86 -3.07 20.20
N VAL A 220 -31.51 -3.06 20.21
CA VAL A 220 -30.71 -3.76 19.19
C VAL A 220 -30.93 -5.26 19.28
N ALA A 221 -30.81 -5.85 20.48
CA ALA A 221 -31.04 -7.28 20.69
C ALA A 221 -32.50 -7.68 20.37
N ALA A 222 -33.48 -6.83 20.70
CA ALA A 222 -34.88 -7.02 20.32
C ALA A 222 -35.09 -7.00 18.80
N ALA A 223 -34.47 -6.06 18.08
CA ALA A 223 -34.55 -5.95 16.62
C ALA A 223 -33.93 -7.16 15.93
N VAL A 224 -32.75 -7.61 16.38
CA VAL A 224 -32.09 -8.83 15.88
C VAL A 224 -32.97 -10.07 16.10
N ALA A 225 -33.50 -10.25 17.32
CA ALA A 225 -34.39 -11.38 17.62
C ALA A 225 -35.70 -11.34 16.81
N GLY A 226 -36.22 -10.14 16.55
CA GLY A 226 -37.39 -9.93 15.69
C GLY A 226 -37.10 -10.26 14.23
N ALA A 227 -36.01 -9.73 13.68
CA ALA A 227 -35.57 -10.00 12.32
C ALA A 227 -35.34 -11.50 12.11
N ALA A 228 -34.60 -12.16 13.02
CA ALA A 228 -34.36 -13.59 12.95
C ALA A 228 -35.67 -14.41 12.93
N ALA A 229 -36.60 -14.09 13.84
CA ALA A 229 -37.87 -14.80 13.93
C ALA A 229 -38.74 -14.63 12.67
N VAL A 230 -38.90 -13.40 12.19
CA VAL A 230 -39.77 -13.12 11.02
C VAL A 230 -39.15 -13.66 9.73
N SER A 231 -37.83 -13.54 9.55
CA SER A 231 -37.12 -14.15 8.40
C SER A 231 -37.28 -15.66 8.38
N THR A 232 -37.22 -16.31 9.56
CA THR A 232 -37.44 -17.76 9.70
C THR A 232 -38.85 -18.16 9.25
N ILE A 233 -39.87 -17.43 9.70
CA ILE A 233 -41.27 -17.69 9.34
C ILE A 233 -41.51 -17.41 7.85
N ALA A 234 -40.88 -16.37 7.30
CA ALA A 234 -41.03 -16.01 5.89
C ALA A 234 -40.50 -17.13 4.97
N LEU A 235 -39.30 -17.64 5.24
CA LEU A 235 -38.70 -18.72 4.47
C LEU A 235 -39.44 -20.05 4.67
N GLU A 236 -39.92 -20.33 5.88
CA GLU A 236 -40.84 -21.47 6.13
C GLU A 236 -42.14 -21.34 5.31
N ALA A 237 -42.72 -20.15 5.24
CA ALA A 237 -43.95 -19.90 4.49
C ALA A 237 -43.77 -20.05 2.97
N LEU A 238 -42.56 -19.83 2.45
CA LEU A 238 -42.24 -20.04 1.04
C LEU A 238 -41.92 -21.50 0.73
N PHE A 239 -41.02 -22.12 1.51
CA PHE A 239 -40.37 -23.39 1.15
C PHE A 239 -40.67 -24.56 2.11
N GLY A 240 -41.51 -24.36 3.12
CA GLY A 240 -41.80 -25.38 4.13
C GLY A 240 -40.55 -25.74 4.95
N TRP A 241 -40.33 -27.03 5.21
CA TRP A 241 -39.23 -27.48 6.07
C TRP A 241 -37.85 -27.20 5.45
N ALA A 242 -37.76 -27.16 4.12
CA ALA A 242 -36.55 -26.76 3.41
C ALA A 242 -36.19 -25.28 3.69
N GLY A 243 -37.19 -24.43 3.93
CA GLY A 243 -37.00 -23.04 4.33
C GLY A 243 -36.34 -22.90 5.69
N LEU A 244 -36.65 -23.78 6.65
CA LEU A 244 -35.99 -23.78 7.96
C LEU A 244 -34.51 -24.17 7.85
N GLY A 245 -34.18 -25.13 6.99
CA GLY A 245 -32.78 -25.45 6.67
C GLY A 245 -32.05 -24.30 5.97
N LEU A 246 -32.73 -23.63 5.04
CA LEU A 246 -32.17 -22.47 4.31
C LEU A 246 -31.87 -21.29 5.26
N VAL A 247 -32.71 -21.06 6.27
CA VAL A 247 -32.46 -20.02 7.29
C VAL A 247 -31.19 -20.32 8.07
N VAL A 248 -31.03 -21.56 8.51
CA VAL A 248 -29.86 -22.01 9.26
C VAL A 248 -28.60 -21.76 8.42
N VAL A 249 -28.60 -22.20 7.16
CA VAL A 249 -27.52 -21.92 6.19
C VAL A 249 -27.28 -20.42 6.04
N ALA A 250 -28.33 -19.63 5.78
CA ALA A 250 -28.18 -18.20 5.55
C ALA A 250 -27.63 -17.44 6.77
N PHE A 251 -28.09 -17.74 7.98
CA PHE A 251 -27.61 -17.11 9.21
C PHE A 251 -26.16 -17.47 9.53
N PHE A 252 -25.70 -18.64 9.11
CA PHE A 252 -24.32 -19.05 9.33
C PHE A 252 -23.39 -18.60 8.21
N ALA A 253 -23.81 -18.66 6.95
CA ALA A 253 -23.05 -18.11 5.83
C ALA A 253 -22.82 -16.60 6.02
N THR A 254 -23.80 -15.87 6.57
CA THR A 254 -23.67 -14.43 6.86
C THR A 254 -23.13 -14.13 8.26
N GLY A 255 -23.21 -15.08 9.19
CA GLY A 255 -22.83 -14.87 10.60
C GLY A 255 -21.49 -15.49 10.99
N ALA A 256 -21.00 -16.52 10.30
CA ALA A 256 -19.77 -17.21 10.66
C ALA A 256 -18.52 -16.31 10.60
N PRO A 257 -18.32 -15.42 9.61
CA PRO A 257 -17.16 -14.52 9.61
C PRO A 257 -17.18 -13.57 10.83
N VAL A 258 -18.37 -13.06 11.14
CA VAL A 258 -18.62 -12.12 12.23
C VAL A 258 -18.52 -12.80 13.61
N LEU A 259 -18.96 -14.07 13.72
CA LEU A 259 -18.89 -14.87 14.95
C LEU A 259 -17.52 -15.53 15.15
N ALA A 260 -16.76 -15.76 14.08
CA ALA A 260 -15.38 -16.26 14.10
C ALA A 260 -14.34 -15.16 14.39
N ARG A 261 -14.78 -13.92 14.69
CA ARG A 261 -13.94 -12.76 15.01
C ARG A 261 -13.08 -12.25 13.85
N VAL A 262 -13.56 -12.39 12.61
CA VAL A 262 -12.89 -11.83 11.44
C VAL A 262 -13.60 -10.53 11.06
N ASP A 263 -12.90 -9.39 11.18
CA ASP A 263 -13.44 -8.10 10.77
C ASP A 263 -13.73 -8.09 9.25
N PRO A 264 -14.85 -7.50 8.79
CA PRO A 264 -15.19 -7.39 7.37
C PRO A 264 -14.08 -6.83 6.48
N TYR A 265 -13.21 -5.95 7.01
CA TYR A 265 -12.09 -5.40 6.24
C TYR A 265 -10.96 -6.41 5.94
N LEU A 266 -11.02 -7.61 6.52
CA LEU A 266 -10.10 -8.71 6.23
C LEU A 266 -10.68 -9.72 5.22
N VAL A 267 -11.94 -9.56 4.82
CA VAL A 267 -12.64 -10.47 3.93
C VAL A 267 -13.01 -9.73 2.65
N GLY A 268 -12.26 -9.95 1.56
CA GLY A 268 -12.49 -9.25 0.28
C GLY A 268 -13.92 -9.38 -0.29
N GLU A 269 -14.27 -8.50 -1.21
CA GLU A 269 -15.59 -8.51 -1.89
C GLU A 269 -15.81 -9.81 -2.71
N PRO A 270 -17.05 -10.33 -2.81
CA PRO A 270 -18.32 -9.75 -2.36
C PRO A 270 -18.68 -10.03 -0.88
N TRP A 271 -17.80 -10.67 -0.12
CA TRP A 271 -18.15 -11.30 1.15
C TRP A 271 -18.30 -10.30 2.30
N ALA A 272 -17.47 -9.24 2.35
CA ALA A 272 -17.66 -8.11 3.26
C ALA A 272 -19.08 -7.53 3.12
N SER A 273 -19.50 -7.24 1.89
CA SER A 273 -20.84 -6.71 1.61
C SER A 273 -21.94 -7.69 2.03
N LEU A 274 -21.79 -8.99 1.75
CA LEU A 274 -22.78 -10.00 2.13
C LEU A 274 -22.90 -10.19 3.65
N ALA A 275 -21.80 -10.10 4.39
CA ALA A 275 -21.81 -10.18 5.85
C ALA A 275 -22.54 -8.97 6.47
N GLY A 276 -22.25 -7.75 6.00
CA GLY A 276 -22.90 -6.52 6.46
C GLY A 276 -24.40 -6.44 6.10
N LEU A 277 -24.81 -7.05 4.99
CA LEU A 277 -26.23 -7.15 4.60
C LEU A 277 -26.99 -8.26 5.36
N GLY A 278 -26.29 -9.16 6.04
CA GLY A 278 -26.88 -10.21 6.86
C GLY A 278 -27.41 -9.70 8.19
N VAL A 279 -28.46 -10.35 8.72
CA VAL A 279 -28.99 -10.05 10.07
C VAL A 279 -27.90 -10.17 11.14
N PRO A 280 -26.99 -11.17 11.11
CA PRO A 280 -25.91 -11.27 12.10
C PRO A 280 -24.91 -10.11 12.05
N GLY A 281 -24.38 -9.79 10.85
CA GLY A 281 -23.38 -8.72 10.69
C GLY A 281 -23.96 -7.34 11.04
N ALA A 282 -25.11 -6.99 10.47
CA ALA A 282 -25.81 -5.75 10.81
C ALA A 282 -26.14 -5.64 12.31
N GLY A 283 -26.46 -6.76 12.95
CA GLY A 283 -26.70 -6.85 14.39
C GLY A 283 -25.44 -6.54 15.21
N VAL A 284 -24.31 -7.15 14.90
CA VAL A 284 -23.03 -6.93 15.59
C VAL A 284 -22.51 -5.50 15.38
N ASP A 285 -22.62 -4.97 14.16
CA ASP A 285 -22.21 -3.59 13.85
C ASP A 285 -23.05 -2.57 14.62
N THR A 286 -24.37 -2.77 14.65
CA THR A 286 -25.28 -1.91 15.42
C THR A 286 -25.00 -2.00 16.92
N ALA A 287 -24.84 -3.21 17.46
CA ALA A 287 -24.60 -3.43 18.88
C ALA A 287 -23.26 -2.82 19.32
N THR A 288 -22.19 -3.03 18.54
CA THR A 288 -20.85 -2.51 18.82
C THR A 288 -20.80 -0.98 18.75
N ALA A 289 -21.46 -0.37 17.77
CA ALA A 289 -21.56 1.08 17.66
C ALA A 289 -22.28 1.70 18.87
N VAL A 290 -23.39 1.11 19.30
CA VAL A 290 -24.16 1.63 20.44
C VAL A 290 -23.40 1.44 21.75
N THR A 291 -22.75 0.29 21.99
CA THR A 291 -22.05 0.03 23.26
C THR A 291 -20.73 0.80 23.41
N LEU A 292 -20.03 1.07 22.30
CA LEU A 292 -18.77 1.81 22.32
C LEU A 292 -18.96 3.32 22.17
N ARG A 293 -19.86 3.78 21.30
CA ARG A 293 -20.03 5.20 20.96
C ARG A 293 -21.32 5.83 21.49
N GLY A 294 -22.30 5.03 21.93
CA GLY A 294 -23.61 5.54 22.36
C GLY A 294 -24.51 6.02 21.21
N GLU A 295 -24.13 5.77 19.96
CA GLU A 295 -24.85 6.23 18.77
C GLU A 295 -25.47 5.08 17.98
N LEU A 296 -26.65 5.32 17.39
CA LEU A 296 -27.33 4.35 16.54
C LEU A 296 -26.87 4.52 15.08
N PRO A 297 -26.12 3.57 14.50
CA PRO A 297 -25.64 3.70 13.14
C PRO A 297 -26.77 3.48 12.13
N VAL A 298 -27.02 4.47 11.26
CA VAL A 298 -28.16 4.46 10.33
C VAL A 298 -28.12 3.30 9.34
N GLY A 299 -26.95 2.96 8.79
CA GLY A 299 -26.80 1.90 7.78
C GLY A 299 -27.18 0.51 8.29
N PRO A 300 -26.43 -0.06 9.25
CA PRO A 300 -26.73 -1.36 9.85
C PRO A 300 -28.14 -1.44 10.47
N ALA A 301 -28.60 -0.38 11.14
CA ALA A 301 -29.96 -0.34 11.68
C ALA A 301 -31.03 -0.40 10.57
N ALA A 302 -30.82 0.27 9.43
CA ALA A 302 -31.71 0.20 8.29
C ALA A 302 -31.75 -1.21 7.68
N VAL A 303 -30.62 -1.92 7.61
CA VAL A 303 -30.57 -3.32 7.14
C VAL A 303 -31.48 -4.22 8.00
N LEU A 304 -31.40 -4.11 9.32
CA LEU A 304 -32.29 -4.86 10.23
C LEU A 304 -33.78 -4.53 9.99
N LEU A 305 -34.11 -3.26 9.82
CA LEU A 305 -35.48 -2.82 9.54
C LEU A 305 -35.99 -3.31 8.17
N VAL A 306 -35.14 -3.29 7.14
CA VAL A 306 -35.45 -3.81 5.81
C VAL A 306 -35.72 -5.32 5.89
N TRP A 307 -34.90 -6.08 6.61
CA TRP A 307 -35.15 -7.52 6.83
C TRP A 307 -36.48 -7.79 7.52
N ILE A 308 -36.82 -7.02 8.56
CA ILE A 308 -38.13 -7.14 9.24
C ILE A 308 -39.26 -6.82 8.26
N ALA A 309 -39.21 -5.67 7.57
CA ALA A 309 -40.28 -5.22 6.69
C ALA A 309 -40.49 -6.14 5.48
N THR A 310 -39.40 -6.57 4.83
CA THR A 310 -39.46 -7.49 3.68
C THR A 310 -39.96 -8.86 4.09
N SER A 311 -39.50 -9.40 5.22
CA SER A 311 -39.96 -10.70 5.72
C SER A 311 -41.43 -10.67 6.12
N LEU A 312 -41.92 -9.59 6.75
CA LEU A 312 -43.35 -9.40 7.01
C LEU A 312 -44.17 -9.34 5.71
N LEU A 313 -43.67 -8.63 4.70
CA LEU A 313 -44.31 -8.56 3.39
C LEU A 313 -44.40 -9.94 2.72
N VAL A 314 -43.31 -10.72 2.76
CA VAL A 314 -43.26 -12.10 2.25
C VAL A 314 -44.29 -12.99 2.95
N VAL A 315 -44.39 -12.91 4.28
CA VAL A 315 -45.40 -13.67 5.04
C VAL A 315 -46.83 -13.34 4.58
N VAL A 316 -47.13 -12.06 4.37
CA VAL A 316 -48.45 -11.60 3.89
C VAL A 316 -48.73 -12.05 2.45
N LEU A 317 -47.75 -11.90 1.55
CA LEU A 317 -47.87 -12.27 0.13
C LEU A 317 -47.99 -13.78 -0.05
N ALA A 318 -47.12 -14.57 0.60
CA ALA A 318 -47.19 -16.03 0.58
C ALA A 318 -48.53 -16.53 1.10
N GLY A 319 -49.05 -15.92 2.18
CA GLY A 319 -50.38 -16.20 2.71
C GLY A 319 -51.52 -15.84 1.77
N SER A 320 -51.35 -14.84 0.90
CA SER A 320 -52.34 -14.38 -0.08
C SER A 320 -52.34 -15.23 -1.35
N VAL A 321 -51.15 -15.57 -1.87
CA VAL A 321 -50.97 -16.42 -3.06
C VAL A 321 -51.49 -17.84 -2.80
N ARG A 322 -51.13 -18.46 -1.67
CA ARG A 322 -51.60 -19.81 -1.31
C ARG A 322 -53.12 -19.92 -1.27
N ARG A 323 -53.81 -18.86 -0.81
CA ARG A 323 -55.28 -18.80 -0.81
C ARG A 323 -55.86 -18.67 -2.21
N ARG A 324 -55.30 -17.79 -3.04
CA ARG A 324 -55.78 -17.54 -4.41
C ARG A 324 -55.65 -18.76 -5.31
N TYR A 325 -54.59 -19.55 -5.13
CA TYR A 325 -54.28 -20.70 -5.99
C TYR A 325 -54.56 -22.07 -5.35
N ALA A 326 -55.20 -22.11 -4.18
CA ALA A 326 -55.51 -23.35 -3.44
C ALA A 326 -54.33 -24.34 -3.37
N VAL A 327 -53.12 -23.82 -3.12
CA VAL A 327 -51.89 -24.63 -3.07
C VAL A 327 -52.02 -25.65 -1.91
N PRO A 328 -51.84 -26.96 -2.16
CA PRO A 328 -51.93 -27.99 -1.12
C PRO A 328 -51.00 -27.70 0.07
N GLU A 329 -51.43 -28.02 1.30
CA GLU A 329 -50.55 -27.89 2.47
C GLU A 329 -49.33 -28.82 2.30
N PRO A 330 -48.09 -28.35 2.58
CA PRO A 330 -46.85 -29.14 2.43
C PRO A 330 -46.75 -30.35 3.39
N VAL A 331 -47.84 -30.67 4.09
CA VAL A 331 -47.98 -31.73 5.11
C VAL A 331 -48.59 -33.01 4.51
N GLY A 332 -49.16 -32.96 3.31
CA GLY A 332 -49.82 -34.12 2.69
C GLY A 332 -48.99 -34.74 1.57
N ASP A 333 -48.11 -35.68 1.89
CA ASP A 333 -47.53 -36.59 0.91
C ASP A 333 -47.84 -38.03 1.35
N GLU A 334 -48.50 -38.82 0.49
CA GLU A 334 -49.10 -40.14 0.76
C GLU A 334 -48.09 -41.25 1.17
N SER A 335 -46.81 -40.92 1.31
CA SER A 335 -45.71 -41.88 1.48
C SER A 335 -45.44 -42.33 2.93
N LEU A 336 -46.11 -41.76 3.94
CA LEU A 336 -45.99 -42.13 5.36
C LEU A 336 -47.36 -42.47 5.94
N ARG A 337 -47.87 -43.68 5.66
CA ARG A 337 -49.23 -44.11 6.04
C ARG A 337 -49.49 -44.25 7.55
N ASP A 338 -48.45 -44.28 8.41
CA ASP A 338 -48.64 -44.50 9.87
C ASP A 338 -48.36 -43.27 10.76
N LEU A 339 -47.94 -42.12 10.20
CA LEU A 339 -47.73 -40.89 10.97
C LEU A 339 -48.60 -39.75 10.39
N SER A 340 -49.81 -39.61 10.91
CA SER A 340 -50.72 -38.55 10.48
C SER A 340 -50.20 -37.15 10.86
N GLY A 341 -50.27 -36.22 9.91
CA GLY A 341 -50.19 -34.76 10.12
C GLY A 341 -48.93 -34.25 10.85
N VAL A 342 -49.14 -33.58 11.98
CA VAL A 342 -48.13 -32.78 12.72
C VAL A 342 -46.94 -33.64 13.20
N ASN A 343 -47.13 -34.94 13.43
CA ASN A 343 -46.05 -35.82 13.90
C ASN A 343 -45.02 -36.11 12.81
N ALA A 344 -45.43 -36.29 11.54
CA ALA A 344 -44.51 -36.41 10.42
C ALA A 344 -43.74 -35.11 10.15
N TRP A 345 -44.40 -33.96 10.31
CA TRP A 345 -43.77 -32.63 10.24
C TRP A 345 -42.69 -32.45 11.33
N ARG A 346 -43.03 -32.75 12.59
CA ARG A 346 -42.09 -32.67 13.73
C ARG A 346 -40.85 -33.52 13.52
N VAL A 347 -41.03 -34.75 13.01
CA VAL A 347 -39.93 -35.68 12.72
C VAL A 347 -39.03 -35.15 11.59
N ARG A 348 -39.59 -34.55 10.53
CA ARG A 348 -38.80 -33.92 9.45
C ARG A 348 -38.05 -32.66 9.92
N VAL A 349 -38.69 -31.79 10.70
CA VAL A 349 -38.04 -30.59 11.25
C VAL A 349 -36.92 -30.99 12.20
N LEU A 350 -37.15 -31.91 13.14
CA LEU A 350 -36.13 -32.37 14.07
C LEU A 350 -35.00 -33.14 13.37
N GLY A 351 -35.30 -33.94 12.34
CA GLY A 351 -34.30 -34.69 11.59
C GLY A 351 -33.37 -33.83 10.73
N VAL A 352 -33.79 -32.61 10.37
CA VAL A 352 -33.01 -31.70 9.50
C VAL A 352 -32.39 -30.56 10.30
N VAL A 353 -33.19 -29.87 11.12
CA VAL A 353 -32.77 -28.65 11.81
C VAL A 353 -31.81 -28.97 12.96
N ALA A 354 -32.08 -30.01 13.76
CA ALA A 354 -31.23 -30.34 14.90
C ALA A 354 -29.79 -30.72 14.52
N PRO A 355 -29.54 -31.63 13.55
CA PRO A 355 -28.18 -31.97 13.15
C PRO A 355 -27.45 -30.83 12.43
N LEU A 356 -28.14 -30.02 11.62
CA LEU A 356 -27.54 -28.83 11.02
C LEU A 356 -27.10 -27.83 12.10
N THR A 357 -28.00 -27.50 13.03
CA THR A 357 -27.70 -26.57 14.12
C THR A 357 -26.55 -27.09 14.99
N ALA A 358 -26.54 -28.39 15.31
CA ALA A 358 -25.48 -29.00 16.10
C ALA A 358 -24.12 -29.03 15.36
N ALA A 359 -24.11 -29.38 14.07
CA ALA A 359 -22.90 -29.36 13.24
C ALA A 359 -22.30 -27.96 13.16
N MET A 360 -23.14 -26.93 13.06
CA MET A 360 -22.71 -25.54 12.93
C MET A 360 -22.23 -24.95 14.26
N LEU A 361 -22.86 -25.32 15.37
CA LEU A 361 -22.35 -25.00 16.70
C LEU A 361 -20.98 -25.68 16.97
N ALA A 362 -20.78 -26.90 16.49
CA ALA A 362 -19.49 -27.59 16.60
C ALA A 362 -18.40 -26.92 15.75
N LEU A 363 -18.75 -26.47 14.54
CA LEU A 363 -17.82 -25.76 13.65
C LEU A 363 -17.31 -24.44 14.29
N ALA A 364 -18.18 -23.71 15.01
CA ALA A 364 -17.81 -22.49 15.72
C ALA A 364 -16.80 -22.71 16.88
N VAL A 365 -16.63 -23.95 17.35
CA VAL A 365 -15.72 -24.30 18.47
C VAL A 365 -14.39 -24.88 17.98
N VAL A 366 -14.34 -25.47 16.78
CA VAL A 366 -13.20 -26.28 16.28
C VAL A 366 -12.24 -25.50 15.38
N VAL A 367 -12.62 -24.30 14.91
CA VAL A 367 -11.74 -23.45 14.08
C VAL A 367 -10.53 -22.96 14.92
N PRO A 368 -9.28 -23.28 14.53
CA PRO A 368 -8.09 -22.86 15.27
C PRO A 368 -7.93 -21.34 15.29
N ARG A 369 -7.53 -20.80 16.44
CA ARG A 369 -7.06 -19.42 16.56
C ARG A 369 -5.71 -19.33 15.85
N ALA A 370 -5.61 -18.50 14.80
CA ALA A 370 -4.32 -18.20 14.20
C ALA A 370 -3.51 -17.33 15.19
N GLU A 371 -2.51 -17.92 15.84
CA GLU A 371 -1.46 -17.17 16.51
C GLU A 371 -0.58 -16.55 15.41
N ALA A 372 -0.68 -15.24 15.23
CA ALA A 372 0.16 -14.50 14.29
C ALA A 372 1.61 -14.49 14.77
N ALA A 373 2.50 -14.81 13.84
CA ALA A 373 3.94 -14.79 14.03
C ALA A 373 4.45 -13.35 14.14
N THR A 374 5.36 -13.13 15.09
CA THR A 374 6.07 -11.86 15.30
C THR A 374 7.03 -11.53 14.14
N PRO A 375 6.96 -10.34 13.53
CA PRO A 375 8.05 -9.79 12.73
C PRO A 375 9.17 -9.25 13.62
N ARG A 376 10.42 -9.47 13.22
CA ARG A 376 11.61 -8.84 13.81
C ARG A 376 11.92 -7.57 13.01
N PRO A 377 12.06 -6.40 13.65
CA PRO A 377 12.34 -5.16 12.93
C PRO A 377 13.81 -5.08 12.51
N VAL A 378 14.06 -4.61 11.28
CA VAL A 378 15.40 -4.17 10.85
C VAL A 378 15.31 -2.79 10.18
N ALA A 379 15.60 -1.76 10.96
CA ALA A 379 15.60 -0.36 10.55
C ALA A 379 16.66 0.01 9.50
N SER A 380 16.47 1.15 8.83
CA SER A 380 17.56 1.90 8.20
C SER A 380 17.53 3.39 8.58
N LEU A 381 18.33 3.75 9.59
CA LEU A 381 18.70 5.12 9.93
C LEU A 381 20.04 5.43 9.25
N ALA A 382 20.12 6.45 8.39
CA ALA A 382 21.41 6.90 7.87
C ALA A 382 22.09 7.85 8.88
N ALA A 383 23.35 7.60 9.18
CA ALA A 383 24.19 8.45 10.04
C ALA A 383 25.29 9.12 9.23
N THR A 384 25.72 10.32 9.62
CA THR A 384 26.97 10.87 9.09
C THR A 384 28.16 10.31 9.83
N ALA A 385 29.20 9.91 9.10
CA ALA A 385 30.50 9.58 9.65
C ALA A 385 31.15 10.79 10.35
N ASP A 386 32.24 10.52 11.08
CA ASP A 386 33.02 11.55 11.77
C ASP A 386 33.52 12.64 10.80
N CYS A 387 33.57 13.87 11.30
CA CYS A 387 34.08 14.99 10.51
C CYS A 387 35.54 14.79 10.13
N VAL A 388 35.80 14.78 8.82
CA VAL A 388 37.14 14.92 8.26
C VAL A 388 37.38 16.40 8.00
N ALA A 389 38.41 16.96 8.63
CA ALA A 389 38.80 18.34 8.41
C ALA A 389 39.26 18.52 6.95
N SER A 390 38.45 19.22 6.15
CA SER A 390 38.75 19.56 4.74
C SER A 390 39.55 20.86 4.61
N GLY A 391 39.59 21.68 5.67
CA GLY A 391 40.02 23.07 5.60
C GLY A 391 39.02 23.94 4.82
N SER A 392 39.28 25.24 4.70
CA SER A 392 38.41 26.14 3.94
C SER A 392 38.48 25.82 2.44
N VAL A 393 37.33 25.54 1.83
CA VAL A 393 37.21 25.24 0.39
C VAL A 393 36.71 26.47 -0.34
N THR A 394 37.62 27.24 -0.94
CA THR A 394 37.28 28.55 -1.55
C THR A 394 37.54 28.62 -3.06
N SER A 395 38.23 27.62 -3.61
CA SER A 395 38.65 27.58 -5.00
C SER A 395 38.59 26.17 -5.61
N VAL A 396 38.69 26.11 -6.95
CA VAL A 396 38.80 24.84 -7.70
C VAL A 396 40.07 24.08 -7.32
N ASP A 397 41.17 24.80 -7.05
CA ASP A 397 42.43 24.20 -6.61
C ASP A 397 42.29 23.56 -5.22
N ASP A 398 41.49 24.15 -4.33
CA ASP A 398 41.17 23.55 -3.04
C ASP A 398 40.38 22.24 -3.20
N LEU A 399 39.40 22.20 -4.10
CA LEU A 399 38.63 20.98 -4.40
C LEU A 399 39.53 19.87 -4.96
N ASN A 400 40.40 20.20 -5.91
CA ASN A 400 41.33 19.24 -6.48
C ASN A 400 42.35 18.74 -5.46
N ARG A 401 42.82 19.61 -4.56
CA ARG A 401 43.67 19.20 -3.43
C ARG A 401 42.94 18.21 -2.53
N ILE A 402 41.69 18.50 -2.15
CA ILE A 402 40.88 17.62 -1.28
C ILE A 402 40.57 16.29 -1.96
N ALA A 403 40.21 16.30 -3.25
CA ALA A 403 39.98 15.09 -4.03
C ALA A 403 41.24 14.20 -4.13
N GLY A 404 42.43 14.81 -4.09
CA GLY A 404 43.72 14.12 -4.06
C GLY A 404 44.20 13.66 -2.68
N LEU A 405 43.47 13.96 -1.59
CA LEU A 405 43.78 13.43 -0.26
C LEU A 405 43.36 11.96 -0.16
N ARG A 406 44.11 11.19 0.65
CA ARG A 406 43.68 9.84 1.02
C ARG A 406 42.32 9.95 1.72
N GLY A 407 41.35 9.20 1.21
CA GLY A 407 39.99 9.18 1.74
C GLY A 407 39.91 8.52 3.12
N THR A 408 38.73 8.57 3.72
CA THR A 408 38.42 7.79 4.93
C THR A 408 38.12 6.34 4.57
N ASP A 409 37.98 5.51 5.60
CA ASP A 409 37.48 4.14 5.44
C ASP A 409 36.05 4.10 4.88
N ASP A 410 35.29 5.19 4.98
CA ASP A 410 33.93 5.30 4.44
C ASP A 410 33.89 5.79 2.98
N PHE A 411 34.98 6.39 2.47
CA PHE A 411 35.07 6.91 1.10
C PHE A 411 36.51 7.01 0.59
N ARG A 412 36.98 6.01 -0.17
CA ARG A 412 38.34 5.93 -0.74
C ARG A 412 38.44 6.21 -2.24
N GLY A 413 37.37 5.98 -3.01
CA GLY A 413 37.31 6.21 -4.46
C GLY A 413 35.85 6.42 -4.87
N GLY A 414 35.55 7.20 -5.90
CA GLY A 414 34.19 7.33 -6.41
C GLY A 414 34.07 8.15 -7.70
N ASP A 415 33.08 7.84 -8.52
CA ASP A 415 32.76 8.57 -9.76
C ASP A 415 31.46 9.38 -9.70
N VAL A 416 31.10 10.04 -10.80
CA VAL A 416 29.99 10.99 -10.95
C VAL A 416 30.29 12.35 -10.31
N GLY A 417 30.08 12.48 -9.01
CA GLY A 417 30.20 13.76 -8.30
C GLY A 417 29.07 14.75 -8.59
N ALA A 418 27.83 14.29 -8.79
CA ALA A 418 26.67 15.17 -8.87
C ALA A 418 26.46 15.91 -7.53
N ASP A 419 26.01 17.17 -7.55
CA ASP A 419 25.99 17.98 -6.33
C ASP A 419 24.64 18.66 -6.08
N ALA A 420 24.36 18.98 -4.81
CA ALA A 420 23.18 19.74 -4.42
C ALA A 420 23.55 20.75 -3.32
N LEU A 421 23.26 22.04 -3.56
CA LEU A 421 23.42 23.09 -2.56
C LEU A 421 22.14 23.23 -1.73
N LEU A 422 22.24 22.93 -0.44
CA LEU A 422 21.14 23.01 0.52
C LEU A 422 20.90 24.45 0.97
N GLN A 423 19.71 24.71 1.53
CA GLN A 423 19.32 26.01 2.05
C GLN A 423 20.15 26.47 3.26
N ASP A 424 20.72 25.52 4.01
CA ASP A 424 21.58 25.78 5.17
C ASP A 424 23.06 26.01 4.80
N GLY A 425 23.38 26.06 3.51
CA GLY A 425 24.73 26.31 2.99
C GLY A 425 25.59 25.05 2.84
N ARG A 426 25.17 23.91 3.38
CA ARG A 426 25.87 22.62 3.15
C ARG A 426 25.67 22.14 1.72
N ARG A 427 26.60 21.33 1.25
CA ARG A 427 26.54 20.72 -0.09
C ARG A 427 26.60 19.22 -0.01
N LEU A 428 25.65 18.58 -0.68
CA LEU A 428 25.66 17.14 -0.93
C LEU A 428 26.48 16.86 -2.18
N TRP A 429 27.24 15.78 -2.13
CA TRP A 429 27.93 15.19 -3.28
C TRP A 429 27.49 13.76 -3.40
N LEU A 430 27.03 13.36 -4.57
CA LEU A 430 26.54 12.03 -4.86
C LEU A 430 27.45 11.36 -5.86
N PHE A 431 27.83 10.13 -5.53
CA PHE A 431 28.78 9.34 -6.29
C PHE A 431 28.12 8.04 -6.75
N GLY A 432 28.55 7.54 -7.90
CA GLY A 432 28.22 6.20 -8.38
C GLY A 432 29.05 5.15 -7.64
N ASP A 433 29.61 4.20 -8.37
CA ASP A 433 30.44 3.16 -7.79
C ASP A 433 31.50 3.79 -6.87
N THR A 434 31.52 3.36 -5.61
CA THR A 434 32.32 3.96 -4.55
C THR A 434 33.13 2.88 -3.85
N LEU A 435 34.45 3.07 -3.80
CA LEU A 435 35.37 2.23 -3.06
C LEU A 435 35.42 2.68 -1.60
N ARG A 436 35.27 1.74 -0.68
CA ARG A 436 35.38 1.90 0.78
C ARG A 436 36.56 1.09 1.33
N GLY A 437 36.96 1.42 2.54
CA GLY A 437 38.12 0.88 3.24
C GLY A 437 37.85 0.09 4.52
N GLY A 438 36.65 0.24 5.09
CA GLY A 438 36.27 -0.39 6.35
C GLY A 438 36.17 -1.92 6.25
N GLN A 439 36.41 -2.61 7.37
CA GLN A 439 36.23 -4.07 7.45
C GLN A 439 34.77 -4.50 7.69
N ALA A 440 33.90 -3.56 8.04
CA ALA A 440 32.47 -3.80 8.25
C ALA A 440 31.68 -3.24 7.07
N GLY A 441 31.26 -4.12 6.15
CA GLY A 441 30.48 -3.77 4.97
C GLY A 441 31.20 -4.06 3.64
N PRO A 442 30.49 -3.94 2.50
CA PRO A 442 31.06 -4.19 1.19
C PRO A 442 32.10 -3.12 0.83
N THR A 443 33.25 -3.58 0.32
CA THR A 443 34.35 -2.73 -0.15
C THR A 443 33.95 -1.86 -1.35
N TYR A 444 32.93 -2.27 -2.11
CA TYR A 444 32.35 -1.51 -3.22
C TYR A 444 30.84 -1.38 -3.03
N VAL A 445 30.33 -0.15 -3.18
CA VAL A 445 28.89 0.14 -3.21
C VAL A 445 28.53 0.89 -4.47
N ARG A 446 27.30 0.70 -4.96
CA ARG A 446 26.82 1.29 -6.22
C ARG A 446 26.57 2.79 -6.16
N ASN A 447 26.41 3.34 -4.98
CA ASN A 447 26.32 4.78 -4.78
C ASN A 447 26.66 5.16 -3.35
N SER A 448 27.07 6.41 -3.19
CA SER A 448 27.32 7.02 -1.89
C SER A 448 27.02 8.52 -1.91
N MET A 449 26.96 9.11 -0.72
CA MET A 449 26.81 10.55 -0.56
C MET A 449 27.82 11.08 0.46
N LEU A 450 28.37 12.26 0.18
CA LEU A 450 29.10 13.07 1.14
C LEU A 450 28.32 14.34 1.43
N VAL A 451 28.28 14.76 2.70
CA VAL A 451 27.84 16.09 3.12
C VAL A 451 29.07 16.92 3.43
N THR A 452 29.16 18.08 2.80
CA THR A 452 30.25 19.04 3.01
C THR A 452 29.71 20.35 3.55
N ASP A 453 30.37 20.85 4.60
CA ASP A 453 30.27 22.23 5.05
C ASP A 453 31.64 22.93 4.89
N ASP A 454 31.78 24.18 5.34
CA ASP A 454 33.01 24.97 5.16
C ASP A 454 34.27 24.36 5.80
N ARG A 455 34.13 23.39 6.71
CA ARG A 455 35.24 22.83 7.51
C ARG A 455 35.28 21.30 7.54
N CYS A 456 34.17 20.65 7.26
CA CYS A 456 33.98 19.22 7.43
C CYS A 456 33.44 18.56 6.17
N LEU A 457 34.02 17.42 5.84
CA LEU A 457 33.49 16.44 4.90
C LEU A 457 33.07 15.19 5.69
N ARG A 458 31.83 14.72 5.49
CA ARG A 458 31.25 13.56 6.17
C ARG A 458 30.58 12.63 5.16
N ALA A 459 30.84 11.33 5.25
CA ALA A 459 30.09 10.35 4.48
C ALA A 459 28.71 10.11 5.12
N VAL A 460 27.68 9.92 4.30
CA VAL A 460 26.36 9.44 4.75
C VAL A 460 26.34 7.92 4.66
N LEU A 461 26.19 7.28 5.81
CA LEU A 461 26.26 5.84 5.97
C LEU A 461 24.85 5.30 6.30
N PRO A 462 24.23 4.48 5.44
CA PRO A 462 23.00 3.80 5.79
C PRO A 462 23.28 2.73 6.86
N LYS A 463 22.32 2.44 7.75
CA LYS A 463 22.46 1.40 8.79
C LYS A 463 22.75 0.01 8.19
N SER A 464 22.31 -0.25 6.97
CA SER A 464 22.59 -1.49 6.24
C SER A 464 24.08 -1.70 5.94
N GLY A 465 24.89 -0.63 6.01
CA GLY A 465 26.29 -0.62 5.58
C GLY A 465 26.48 -0.69 4.05
N GLY A 466 25.39 -0.80 3.28
CA GLY A 466 25.40 -0.94 1.82
C GLY A 466 25.44 0.40 1.06
N ALA A 467 24.91 0.37 -0.16
CA ALA A 467 24.67 1.56 -0.98
C ALA A 467 23.61 2.46 -0.31
N LEU A 468 23.73 3.78 -0.49
CA LEU A 468 22.82 4.75 0.13
C LEU A 468 21.40 4.70 -0.47
N ILE A 469 21.32 4.56 -1.78
CA ILE A 469 20.13 4.21 -2.55
C ILE A 469 20.23 2.69 -2.76
N PRO A 470 19.39 1.88 -2.08
CA PRO A 470 19.51 0.44 -2.08
C PRO A 470 19.49 -0.19 -3.48
N ASP A 471 20.23 -1.28 -3.64
CA ASP A 471 20.20 -2.11 -4.84
C ASP A 471 18.93 -2.95 -4.86
N ARG A 472 18.37 -3.16 -6.06
CA ARG A 472 17.20 -4.02 -6.28
C ARG A 472 17.66 -5.41 -6.72
N ALA A 473 16.92 -6.45 -6.30
CA ALA A 473 17.09 -7.78 -6.89
C ALA A 473 16.84 -7.74 -8.42
N GLY A 474 17.81 -8.23 -9.20
CA GLY A 474 17.70 -8.28 -10.66
C GLY A 474 17.24 -9.64 -11.17
N SER A 475 17.31 -9.84 -12.48
CA SER A 475 17.03 -11.14 -13.11
C SER A 475 18.21 -12.10 -12.90
N GLY A 476 17.98 -13.25 -12.26
CA GLY A 476 19.02 -14.22 -11.92
C GLY A 476 19.85 -13.74 -10.72
N ASP A 477 21.17 -13.98 -10.74
CA ASP A 477 22.09 -13.64 -9.64
C ASP A 477 22.65 -12.20 -9.72
N ASN A 478 22.25 -11.39 -10.71
CA ASN A 478 22.83 -10.07 -10.95
C ASN A 478 21.95 -8.94 -10.38
N PRO A 479 22.36 -8.25 -9.29
CA PRO A 479 21.60 -7.13 -8.74
C PRO A 479 21.58 -5.92 -9.67
N VAL A 480 20.53 -5.09 -9.53
CA VAL A 480 20.39 -3.80 -10.21
C VAL A 480 20.78 -2.68 -9.26
N GLY A 481 21.89 -2.02 -9.57
CA GLY A 481 22.39 -0.85 -8.84
C GLY A 481 21.81 0.45 -9.35
N HIS A 482 21.99 1.52 -8.57
CA HIS A 482 21.51 2.86 -8.90
C HIS A 482 22.69 3.84 -8.95
N TRP A 483 23.05 4.32 -10.15
CA TRP A 483 24.11 5.33 -10.32
C TRP A 483 23.51 6.74 -10.43
N PRO A 484 23.85 7.69 -9.55
CA PRO A 484 23.38 9.07 -9.63
C PRO A 484 23.73 9.75 -10.96
N MET A 485 22.81 10.59 -11.44
CA MET A 485 22.97 11.35 -12.69
C MET A 485 22.79 12.85 -12.46
N SER A 486 21.68 13.25 -11.85
CA SER A 486 21.32 14.66 -11.65
C SER A 486 20.55 14.86 -10.36
N THR A 487 20.54 16.09 -9.86
CA THR A 487 19.94 16.48 -8.59
C THR A 487 18.99 17.66 -8.77
N ILE A 488 17.90 17.66 -8.00
CA ILE A 488 17.01 18.80 -7.85
C ILE A 488 16.84 19.05 -6.36
N VAL A 489 17.02 20.31 -5.94
CA VAL A 489 16.72 20.74 -4.58
C VAL A 489 15.42 21.53 -4.62
N ASP A 490 14.38 20.98 -4.01
CA ASP A 490 13.14 21.67 -3.73
C ASP A 490 13.13 22.14 -2.26
N ARG A 491 13.38 23.43 -2.06
CA ARG A 491 13.51 24.03 -0.73
C ARG A 491 12.15 24.17 -0.07
N ARG A 492 12.01 23.59 1.12
CA ARG A 492 10.82 23.74 1.99
C ARG A 492 11.23 24.47 3.27
N THR A 493 10.25 24.88 4.06
CA THR A 493 10.53 25.56 5.34
C THR A 493 11.09 24.54 6.33
N GLY A 494 12.34 24.72 6.76
CA GLY A 494 12.99 23.86 7.77
C GLY A 494 13.73 22.62 7.22
N TYR A 495 13.46 22.22 5.98
CA TYR A 495 14.14 21.09 5.32
C TYR A 495 14.17 21.26 3.79
N ASP A 496 15.10 20.57 3.14
CA ASP A 496 15.14 20.45 1.69
C ASP A 496 14.67 19.05 1.26
N LEU A 497 13.91 18.99 0.16
CA LEU A 497 13.72 17.75 -0.59
C LEU A 497 14.74 17.69 -1.71
N VAL A 498 15.56 16.66 -1.71
CA VAL A 498 16.58 16.41 -2.74
C VAL A 498 16.16 15.22 -3.58
N TYR A 499 15.73 15.49 -4.80
CA TYR A 499 15.47 14.46 -5.80
C TYR A 499 16.75 14.13 -6.53
N VAL A 500 17.08 12.85 -6.60
CA VAL A 500 18.27 12.33 -7.26
C VAL A 500 17.80 11.41 -8.36
N THR A 501 18.01 11.81 -9.61
CA THR A 501 17.82 10.89 -10.74
C THR A 501 18.99 9.93 -10.77
N THR A 502 18.70 8.64 -10.94
CA THR A 502 19.68 7.57 -11.04
C THR A 502 19.40 6.72 -12.27
N GLN A 503 20.45 6.20 -12.88
CA GLN A 503 20.32 5.13 -13.86
C GLN A 503 20.29 3.79 -13.13
N ARG A 504 19.37 2.92 -13.55
CA ARG A 504 19.29 1.53 -13.11
C ARG A 504 20.31 0.71 -13.89
N VAL A 505 21.26 0.11 -13.20
CA VAL A 505 22.45 -0.49 -13.81
C VAL A 505 22.50 -1.96 -13.45
N GLN A 506 22.40 -2.81 -14.46
CA GLN A 506 22.55 -4.25 -14.31
C GLN A 506 23.92 -4.67 -14.83
N THR A 507 24.72 -5.34 -14.00
CA THR A 507 25.99 -5.92 -14.41
C THR A 507 25.77 -7.12 -15.33
N THR A 508 26.53 -7.18 -16.43
CA THR A 508 26.42 -8.23 -17.46
C THR A 508 27.68 -9.06 -17.61
N GLY A 509 28.77 -8.65 -16.97
CA GLY A 509 30.08 -9.30 -17.08
C GLY A 509 31.03 -8.85 -15.97
N SER A 510 32.30 -9.22 -16.09
CA SER A 510 33.33 -8.92 -15.08
C SER A 510 34.09 -7.62 -15.35
N ASP A 511 34.01 -7.06 -16.55
CA ASP A 511 34.73 -5.83 -16.90
C ASP A 511 33.97 -4.59 -16.39
N ALA A 512 34.71 -3.52 -16.08
CA ALA A 512 34.14 -2.29 -15.50
C ALA A 512 33.07 -1.59 -16.37
N PHE A 513 33.00 -1.93 -17.67
CA PHE A 513 32.04 -1.38 -18.63
C PHE A 513 30.98 -2.40 -19.08
N ASP A 514 30.95 -3.60 -18.49
CA ASP A 514 29.96 -4.64 -18.79
C ASP A 514 28.68 -4.41 -17.99
N PHE A 515 27.86 -3.48 -18.46
CA PHE A 515 26.56 -3.21 -17.86
C PHE A 515 25.49 -2.81 -18.87
N HIS A 516 24.25 -3.04 -18.47
CA HIS A 516 23.06 -2.47 -19.11
C HIS A 516 22.52 -1.32 -18.26
N ASN A 517 22.29 -0.17 -18.88
CA ASN A 517 21.44 0.87 -18.33
C ASN A 517 19.99 0.51 -18.68
N LEU A 518 19.18 0.23 -17.65
CA LEU A 518 17.80 -0.23 -17.78
C LEU A 518 16.78 0.92 -17.79
N GLY A 519 17.19 2.15 -17.48
CA GLY A 519 16.33 3.33 -17.43
C GLY A 519 16.46 4.13 -16.14
N LEU A 520 15.44 4.94 -15.84
CA LEU A 520 15.44 5.91 -14.75
C LEU A 520 14.91 5.31 -13.45
N SER A 521 15.57 5.63 -12.34
CA SER A 521 14.99 5.60 -11.00
C SER A 521 15.17 6.97 -10.34
N ILE A 522 14.29 7.36 -9.44
CA ILE A 522 14.35 8.63 -8.72
C ILE A 522 14.35 8.32 -7.22
N ALA A 523 15.41 8.73 -6.54
CA ALA A 523 15.48 8.69 -5.08
C ALA A 523 15.16 10.08 -4.52
N VAL A 524 14.37 10.12 -3.44
CA VAL A 524 13.97 11.34 -2.74
C VAL A 524 14.57 11.31 -1.35
N PHE A 525 15.36 12.33 -1.04
CA PHE A 525 15.92 12.53 0.29
C PHE A 525 15.25 13.72 0.96
N VAL A 526 14.88 13.55 2.23
CA VAL A 526 14.59 14.68 3.11
C VAL A 526 15.87 15.09 3.82
N VAL A 527 16.15 16.39 3.85
CA VAL A 527 17.35 16.93 4.48
C VAL A 527 16.95 18.09 5.39
N PRO A 528 16.64 17.81 6.67
CA PRO A 528 16.42 18.87 7.64
C PRO A 528 17.68 19.75 7.80
N ALA A 529 17.47 21.04 8.09
CA ALA A 529 18.57 21.98 8.23
C ALA A 529 19.55 21.50 9.34
N GLY A 530 20.84 21.40 9.02
CA GLY A 530 21.87 20.89 9.92
C GLY A 530 21.87 19.36 10.17
N ALA A 531 20.85 18.62 9.72
CA ALA A 531 20.73 17.18 9.98
C ALA A 531 21.23 16.29 8.82
N THR A 532 21.34 14.99 9.06
CA THR A 532 21.76 13.98 8.07
C THR A 532 20.66 13.74 7.03
N PRO A 533 20.98 13.72 5.73
CA PRO A 533 20.04 13.31 4.68
C PRO A 533 19.44 11.92 4.95
N GLN A 534 18.12 11.80 4.86
CA GLN A 534 17.41 10.52 4.97
C GLN A 534 16.71 10.20 3.65
N LEU A 535 16.90 8.99 3.13
CA LEU A 535 16.15 8.49 1.99
C LEU A 535 14.70 8.24 2.44
N ILE A 536 13.73 8.86 1.78
CA ILE A 536 12.30 8.73 2.12
C ILE A 536 11.48 8.08 1.01
N GLU A 537 12.00 8.02 -0.22
CA GLU A 537 11.36 7.31 -1.31
C GLU A 537 12.38 6.95 -2.39
N GLN A 538 12.16 5.83 -3.07
CA GLN A 538 12.85 5.47 -4.30
C GLN A 538 11.83 4.88 -5.28
N ARG A 539 11.82 5.37 -6.52
CA ARG A 539 10.86 4.93 -7.53
C ARG A 539 11.52 4.72 -8.89
N ASP A 540 11.36 3.52 -9.41
CA ASP A 540 11.69 3.17 -10.79
C ASP A 540 10.65 3.78 -11.75
N ILE A 541 11.12 4.56 -12.73
CA ILE A 541 10.28 5.26 -13.69
C ILE A 541 10.36 4.56 -15.05
N GLY A 542 9.28 3.86 -15.39
CA GLY A 542 9.15 3.09 -16.63
C GLY A 542 9.78 1.70 -16.57
N ALA A 543 9.49 0.88 -17.58
CA ALA A 543 9.97 -0.50 -17.66
C ALA A 543 11.49 -0.59 -17.87
N ASP A 544 12.09 -1.70 -17.45
CA ASP A 544 13.48 -2.01 -17.78
C ASP A 544 13.66 -2.20 -19.29
N ARG A 545 14.67 -1.51 -19.85
CA ARG A 545 15.02 -1.52 -21.27
C ARG A 545 16.54 -1.50 -21.41
N SER A 546 17.16 -2.57 -21.91
CA SER A 546 18.63 -2.66 -22.06
C SER A 546 19.17 -2.00 -23.35
N GLY A 547 18.30 -1.74 -24.33
CA GLY A 547 18.67 -1.12 -25.60
C GLY A 547 19.02 0.37 -25.47
N ARG A 548 20.18 0.77 -25.98
CA ARG A 548 20.68 2.16 -25.92
C ARG A 548 19.90 3.13 -26.83
N GLU A 549 19.10 2.60 -27.76
CA GLU A 549 18.21 3.35 -28.63
C GLU A 549 17.02 3.97 -27.89
N HIS A 550 16.71 3.47 -26.70
CA HIS A 550 15.69 4.04 -25.84
C HIS A 550 16.26 5.20 -25.00
N PRO A 551 15.56 6.34 -24.90
CA PRO A 551 16.01 7.43 -24.06
C PRO A 551 16.08 7.05 -22.58
N THR A 552 17.26 7.12 -21.99
CA THR A 552 17.42 7.17 -20.53
C THR A 552 17.03 8.56 -20.06
N TRP A 553 15.80 8.71 -19.56
CA TRP A 553 15.33 9.96 -18.95
C TRP A 553 16.05 10.24 -17.63
N GLY A 554 16.13 11.51 -17.25
CA GLY A 554 16.77 11.95 -16.02
C GLY A 554 18.29 12.05 -16.11
N ALA A 555 18.87 11.86 -17.29
CA ALA A 555 20.29 12.09 -17.59
C ALA A 555 20.75 13.50 -17.19
N ALA A 556 19.84 14.48 -17.27
CA ALA A 556 19.95 15.77 -16.60
C ALA A 556 18.57 16.26 -16.18
N THR A 557 18.52 17.09 -15.15
CA THR A 557 17.30 17.75 -14.71
C THR A 557 17.53 19.22 -14.41
N ALA A 558 16.49 20.04 -14.61
CA ALA A 558 16.51 21.46 -14.25
C ALA A 558 15.15 21.89 -13.69
N LEU A 559 15.14 22.35 -12.45
CA LEU A 559 13.98 22.99 -11.82
C LEU A 559 14.01 24.50 -12.08
N VAL A 560 12.97 25.03 -12.70
CA VAL A 560 12.83 26.46 -12.99
C VAL A 560 11.44 26.97 -12.64
N GLY A 561 11.32 28.29 -12.49
CA GLY A 561 10.07 28.96 -12.11
C GLY A 561 9.92 29.13 -10.60
N SER A 562 8.80 29.69 -10.18
CA SER A 562 8.47 29.91 -8.76
C SER A 562 6.97 29.67 -8.52
N GLY A 563 6.60 29.36 -7.27
CA GLY A 563 5.21 29.08 -6.89
C GLY A 563 4.55 28.02 -7.76
N LYS A 564 3.39 28.35 -8.35
CA LYS A 564 2.60 27.46 -9.21
C LYS A 564 3.14 27.32 -10.63
N ASP A 565 4.13 28.11 -11.03
CA ASP A 565 4.74 28.07 -12.36
C ASP A 565 6.03 27.26 -12.42
N ARG A 566 6.33 26.51 -11.34
CA ARG A 566 7.50 25.62 -11.28
C ARG A 566 7.37 24.44 -12.24
N TRP A 567 8.41 24.19 -13.00
CA TRP A 567 8.54 23.04 -13.88
C TRP A 567 9.89 22.36 -13.64
N VAL A 568 9.85 21.04 -13.56
CA VAL A 568 11.03 20.20 -13.70
C VAL A 568 11.13 19.82 -15.18
N TYR A 569 12.23 20.21 -15.81
CA TYR A 569 12.63 19.71 -17.12
C TYR A 569 13.51 18.49 -16.92
N VAL A 570 13.09 17.36 -17.50
CA VAL A 570 13.78 16.08 -17.43
C VAL A 570 14.34 15.78 -18.81
N TYR A 571 15.66 15.75 -18.93
CA TYR A 571 16.35 15.48 -20.18
C TYR A 571 16.65 13.99 -20.32
N GLY A 572 16.46 13.46 -21.52
CA GLY A 572 16.71 12.07 -21.84
C GLY A 572 17.71 11.90 -22.96
N THR A 573 18.57 10.90 -22.85
CA THR A 573 19.64 10.62 -23.81
C THR A 573 19.52 9.24 -24.43
N ALA A 574 19.70 9.13 -25.75
CA ALA A 574 19.67 7.85 -26.47
C ALA A 574 20.76 7.77 -27.53
N ASN A 575 21.33 6.59 -27.73
CA ASN A 575 22.26 6.30 -28.83
C ASN A 575 21.63 5.24 -29.75
N PRO A 576 21.36 5.55 -31.03
CA PRO A 576 20.69 4.64 -31.96
C PRO A 576 21.55 3.43 -32.40
N GLY A 577 22.77 3.28 -31.89
CA GLY A 577 23.66 2.15 -32.18
C GLY A 577 24.23 2.13 -33.61
N SER A 578 24.03 3.20 -34.40
CA SER A 578 24.54 3.29 -35.77
C SER A 578 26.02 3.69 -35.79
N ASP A 579 26.77 3.25 -36.81
CA ASP A 579 28.20 3.58 -37.02
C ASP A 579 28.50 5.09 -37.13
N LYS A 580 27.46 5.92 -37.28
CA LYS A 580 27.54 7.38 -37.41
C LYS A 580 27.14 8.13 -36.12
N ALA A 581 26.75 7.44 -35.06
CA ALA A 581 26.31 8.02 -33.80
C ALA A 581 27.41 7.88 -32.73
N TRP A 582 28.33 8.84 -32.70
CA TRP A 582 29.47 8.80 -31.78
C TRP A 582 29.15 9.26 -30.36
N GLY A 583 28.00 9.91 -30.14
CA GLY A 583 27.49 10.29 -28.82
C GLY A 583 26.02 9.91 -28.63
N TYR A 584 25.34 10.60 -27.72
CA TYR A 584 23.92 10.43 -27.45
C TYR A 584 23.13 11.66 -27.92
N SER A 585 21.94 11.42 -28.42
CA SER A 585 20.94 12.45 -28.72
C SER A 585 20.35 13.02 -27.44
N LEU A 586 19.82 14.25 -27.47
CA LEU A 586 19.16 14.89 -26.33
C LEU A 586 17.68 15.17 -26.62
N ARG A 587 16.80 14.75 -25.72
CA ARG A 587 15.35 15.02 -25.73
C ARG A 587 14.93 15.64 -24.40
N VAL A 588 13.73 16.23 -24.33
CA VAL A 588 13.22 16.82 -23.08
C VAL A 588 11.76 16.45 -22.82
N ALA A 589 11.49 16.18 -21.55
CA ALA A 589 10.17 16.10 -20.96
C ALA A 589 10.04 17.21 -19.90
N ARG A 590 8.81 17.52 -19.49
CA ARG A 590 8.52 18.37 -18.34
C ARG A 590 7.45 17.78 -17.47
N VAL A 591 7.51 18.09 -16.19
CA VAL A 591 6.53 17.68 -15.18
C VAL A 591 6.50 18.71 -14.05
N ARG A 592 5.40 18.75 -13.28
CA ARG A 592 5.38 19.53 -12.04
C ARG A 592 6.28 18.86 -10.99
N PRO A 593 6.92 19.62 -10.09
CA PRO A 593 7.79 19.04 -9.06
C PRO A 593 7.08 17.96 -8.24
N ASP A 594 5.86 18.23 -7.79
CA ASP A 594 5.08 17.31 -6.94
C ASP A 594 4.56 16.07 -7.71
N ASP A 595 4.61 16.09 -9.05
CA ASP A 595 4.22 14.98 -9.94
C ASP A 595 5.43 14.21 -10.49
N LEU A 596 6.66 14.54 -10.07
CA LEU A 596 7.90 14.05 -10.71
C LEU A 596 7.98 12.52 -10.74
N LEU A 597 7.50 11.84 -9.69
CA LEU A 597 7.51 10.38 -9.59
C LEU A 597 6.39 9.69 -10.40
N ASN A 598 5.41 10.44 -10.91
CA ASN A 598 4.30 9.89 -11.67
C ASN A 598 4.52 10.10 -13.19
N GLN A 599 5.06 9.07 -13.85
CA GLN A 599 5.39 9.14 -15.29
C GLN A 599 4.18 9.52 -16.18
N SER A 600 2.95 9.15 -15.80
CA SER A 600 1.74 9.48 -16.58
C SER A 600 1.44 10.99 -16.66
N ARG A 601 1.98 11.76 -15.70
CA ARG A 601 1.86 13.22 -15.63
C ARG A 601 2.89 13.95 -16.49
N TRP A 602 3.91 13.24 -16.96
CA TRP A 602 4.96 13.84 -17.76
C TRP A 602 4.45 14.27 -19.14
N ARG A 603 5.07 15.29 -19.69
CA ARG A 603 4.81 15.75 -21.06
C ARG A 603 6.10 15.85 -21.83
N TYR A 604 6.11 15.36 -23.06
CA TYR A 604 7.28 15.19 -23.91
C TYR A 604 7.25 16.20 -25.06
N TRP A 605 8.39 16.84 -25.35
CA TRP A 605 8.45 17.85 -26.40
C TRP A 605 8.44 17.22 -27.80
N ASP A 606 7.42 17.52 -28.60
CA ASP A 606 7.24 16.95 -29.95
C ASP A 606 7.82 17.83 -31.07
N GLY A 607 8.43 18.97 -30.72
CA GLY A 607 8.96 19.95 -31.67
C GLY A 607 8.07 21.17 -31.88
N SER A 608 6.78 21.06 -31.53
CA SER A 608 5.80 22.14 -31.62
C SER A 608 5.03 22.36 -30.32
N GLY A 609 4.85 21.30 -29.53
CA GLY A 609 4.06 21.25 -28.31
C GLY A 609 4.50 20.13 -27.36
N TRP A 610 3.65 19.86 -26.38
CA TRP A 610 3.92 18.93 -25.28
C TRP A 610 2.96 17.74 -25.33
N SER A 611 3.44 16.62 -25.86
CA SER A 611 2.71 15.35 -25.97
C SER A 611 2.66 14.58 -24.65
N ARG A 612 1.69 13.67 -24.50
CA ARG A 612 1.65 12.68 -23.41
C ARG A 612 2.47 11.42 -23.72
N SER A 613 2.82 11.20 -24.99
CA SER A 613 3.54 10.02 -25.45
C SER A 613 5.05 10.28 -25.48
N GLN A 614 5.82 9.39 -24.87
CA GLN A 614 7.28 9.41 -24.95
C GLN A 614 7.79 9.23 -26.39
N ALA A 615 7.06 8.47 -27.22
CA ALA A 615 7.48 8.17 -28.59
C ALA A 615 7.50 9.41 -29.49
N ASP A 616 6.77 10.46 -29.13
CA ASP A 616 6.70 11.70 -29.91
C ASP A 616 7.89 12.63 -29.61
N ALA A 617 8.72 12.31 -28.61
CA ALA A 617 9.83 13.17 -28.18
C ALA A 617 10.91 13.32 -29.25
N ILE A 618 11.08 14.54 -29.78
CA ILE A 618 12.06 14.81 -30.84
C ILE A 618 13.47 15.02 -30.30
N GLU A 619 14.46 14.75 -31.15
CA GLU A 619 15.87 15.09 -30.88
C GLU A 619 16.09 16.60 -30.99
N MET A 620 16.57 17.20 -29.91
CA MET A 620 16.99 18.60 -29.87
C MET A 620 18.49 18.78 -30.14
N ILE A 621 19.28 17.76 -29.79
CA ILE A 621 20.69 17.60 -30.17
C ILE A 621 20.82 16.19 -30.75
N ALA A 622 21.42 16.07 -31.93
CA ALA A 622 21.55 14.79 -32.63
C ALA A 622 22.68 13.92 -32.05
N ALA A 623 22.53 12.59 -32.14
CA ALA A 623 23.52 11.64 -31.62
C ALA A 623 24.87 11.64 -32.36
N ARG A 624 24.94 12.15 -33.60
CA ARG A 624 26.14 12.13 -34.45
C ARG A 624 27.35 12.76 -33.78
N ASP A 625 27.17 13.98 -33.27
CA ASP A 625 28.18 14.76 -32.54
C ASP A 625 27.63 15.19 -31.17
N GLY A 626 26.93 14.25 -30.53
CA GLY A 626 26.03 14.48 -29.42
C GLY A 626 26.70 14.54 -28.05
N VAL A 627 25.88 14.41 -27.02
CA VAL A 627 26.26 14.47 -25.60
C VAL A 627 26.72 13.10 -25.08
N SER A 628 27.14 13.05 -23.82
CA SER A 628 27.34 11.82 -23.05
C SER A 628 26.00 11.26 -22.58
N GLN A 629 26.02 10.01 -22.11
CA GLN A 629 24.84 9.36 -21.51
C GLN A 629 24.31 10.13 -20.29
N THR A 630 25.19 10.76 -19.52
CA THR A 630 24.84 11.67 -18.42
C THR A 630 25.50 13.01 -18.69
N LEU A 631 24.79 14.09 -18.39
CA LEU A 631 25.21 15.46 -18.68
C LEU A 631 24.67 16.43 -17.62
N SER A 632 24.99 17.71 -17.76
CA SER A 632 24.33 18.76 -16.98
C SER A 632 23.57 19.72 -17.87
N VAL A 633 22.33 20.03 -17.50
CA VAL A 633 21.54 21.10 -18.10
C VAL A 633 21.16 22.10 -17.02
N PHE A 634 21.46 23.38 -17.24
CA PHE A 634 21.18 24.43 -16.28
C PHE A 634 20.87 25.76 -16.98
N THR A 635 20.27 26.70 -16.25
CA THR A 635 20.01 28.05 -16.74
C THR A 635 20.77 29.09 -15.94
N ARG A 636 21.24 30.14 -16.63
CA ARG A 636 21.86 31.30 -16.00
C ARG A 636 21.59 32.54 -16.84
N GLY A 637 21.10 33.60 -16.21
CA GLY A 637 20.78 34.85 -16.91
C GLY A 637 19.75 34.69 -18.04
N GLY A 638 18.78 33.77 -17.88
CA GLY A 638 17.74 33.49 -18.88
C GLY A 638 18.20 32.63 -20.07
N ARG A 639 19.47 32.26 -20.15
CA ARG A 639 20.03 31.36 -21.17
C ARG A 639 20.14 29.95 -20.62
N TRP A 640 19.97 28.96 -21.49
CA TRP A 640 20.08 27.53 -21.18
C TRP A 640 21.40 26.99 -21.68
N TYR A 641 22.03 26.14 -20.87
CA TYR A 641 23.32 25.53 -21.13
C TYR A 641 23.20 24.02 -20.93
N ALA A 642 23.68 23.24 -21.90
CA ALA A 642 23.96 21.82 -21.73
C ALA A 642 25.48 21.66 -21.78
N LEU A 643 26.07 21.05 -20.75
CA LEU A 643 27.49 20.77 -20.65
C LEU A 643 27.71 19.27 -20.62
N SER A 644 28.58 18.78 -21.51
CA SER A 644 28.88 17.36 -21.65
C SER A 644 30.21 17.15 -22.36
N LYS A 645 30.74 15.92 -22.35
CA LYS A 645 31.79 15.49 -23.29
C LYS A 645 31.11 15.21 -24.63
N ARG A 646 31.56 15.87 -25.69
CA ARG A 646 31.07 15.54 -27.05
C ARG A 646 31.53 14.14 -27.42
N ASN A 647 30.69 13.34 -28.06
CA ASN A 647 31.03 11.97 -28.49
C ASN A 647 31.42 11.01 -27.35
N ASP A 648 30.90 11.31 -26.15
CA ASP A 648 30.99 10.46 -24.97
C ASP A 648 32.40 9.87 -24.71
N LEU A 649 32.53 8.55 -24.57
CA LEU A 649 33.83 7.90 -24.32
C LEU A 649 34.87 8.17 -25.42
N LEU A 650 34.45 8.34 -26.68
CA LEU A 650 35.35 8.54 -27.83
C LEU A 650 35.91 9.97 -27.94
N GLY A 651 35.20 10.96 -27.41
CA GLY A 651 35.62 12.35 -27.51
C GLY A 651 36.74 12.76 -26.56
N SER A 652 37.14 14.02 -26.66
CA SER A 652 38.14 14.67 -25.79
C SER A 652 37.70 16.03 -25.26
N ASP A 653 36.52 16.52 -25.64
CA ASP A 653 36.19 17.93 -25.47
C ASP A 653 35.02 18.10 -24.50
N ILE A 654 35.23 18.86 -23.42
CA ILE A 654 34.11 19.46 -22.67
C ILE A 654 33.48 20.49 -23.61
N THR A 655 32.23 20.26 -23.95
CA THR A 655 31.46 21.03 -24.91
C THR A 655 30.25 21.63 -24.23
N VAL A 656 29.93 22.88 -24.59
CA VAL A 656 28.75 23.61 -24.11
C VAL A 656 27.83 23.94 -25.27
N TRP A 657 26.60 23.44 -25.22
CA TRP A 657 25.51 23.81 -26.12
C TRP A 657 24.66 24.87 -25.44
N THR A 658 24.17 25.85 -26.20
CA THR A 658 23.39 26.98 -25.67
C THR A 658 22.02 27.07 -26.33
N ALA A 659 21.02 27.53 -25.58
CA ALA A 659 19.66 27.77 -26.07
C ALA A 659 18.99 28.95 -25.35
N ASN A 660 17.94 29.50 -25.94
CA ASN A 660 17.11 30.56 -25.33
C ASN A 660 15.92 29.98 -24.55
N SER A 661 15.69 28.68 -24.62
CA SER A 661 14.58 27.99 -23.97
C SER A 661 14.99 26.55 -23.61
N PRO A 662 14.28 25.87 -22.70
CA PRO A 662 14.57 24.49 -22.32
C PRO A 662 14.45 23.49 -23.49
N THR A 663 13.66 23.83 -24.51
CA THR A 663 13.38 23.00 -25.70
C THR A 663 14.27 23.37 -26.89
N GLY A 664 15.23 24.29 -26.72
CA GLY A 664 16.08 24.77 -27.82
C GLY A 664 15.51 26.00 -28.55
N PRO A 665 15.87 26.20 -29.83
CA PRO A 665 16.87 25.43 -30.58
C PRO A 665 18.24 25.52 -29.90
N TRP A 666 18.96 24.40 -29.84
CA TRP A 666 20.30 24.33 -29.27
C TRP A 666 21.36 24.68 -30.31
N SER A 667 22.44 25.35 -29.90
CA SER A 667 23.59 25.62 -30.76
C SER A 667 24.27 24.32 -31.20
N SER A 668 25.23 24.40 -32.13
CA SER A 668 26.03 23.22 -32.54
C SER A 668 27.01 22.74 -31.46
N GLY A 669 27.10 23.41 -30.32
CA GLY A 669 28.05 23.14 -29.24
C GLY A 669 29.44 23.73 -29.47
N THR A 670 29.98 24.40 -28.45
CA THR A 670 31.32 25.01 -28.43
C THR A 670 32.23 24.19 -27.52
N ALA A 671 33.38 23.75 -28.00
CA ALA A 671 34.40 23.14 -27.16
C ALA A 671 35.03 24.22 -26.26
N VAL A 672 34.99 24.01 -24.95
CA VAL A 672 35.42 25.00 -23.94
C VAL A 672 36.63 24.54 -23.12
N ALA A 673 36.90 23.23 -23.07
CA ALA A 673 38.07 22.65 -22.44
C ALA A 673 38.37 21.26 -23.00
N GLN A 674 39.62 20.81 -22.85
CA GLN A 674 40.06 19.46 -23.22
C GLN A 674 40.09 18.57 -21.98
N VAL A 675 39.59 17.34 -22.14
CA VAL A 675 39.76 16.23 -21.20
C VAL A 675 40.88 15.36 -21.76
N SER A 676 42.07 15.43 -21.16
CA SER A 676 43.19 14.63 -21.65
C SER A 676 42.92 13.13 -21.49
N LYS A 677 43.51 12.29 -22.35
CA LYS A 677 43.28 10.83 -22.33
C LYS A 677 43.84 10.12 -21.09
N GLY A 678 44.58 10.82 -20.22
CA GLY A 678 45.24 10.23 -19.05
C GLY A 678 46.42 9.33 -19.42
N GLU A 679 46.89 8.55 -18.45
CA GLU A 679 47.89 7.48 -18.63
C GLU A 679 47.29 6.26 -19.37
N THR A 680 48.14 5.35 -19.85
CA THR A 680 47.69 4.08 -20.44
C THR A 680 46.83 3.30 -19.44
N GLY A 681 45.57 3.02 -19.80
CA GLY A 681 44.57 2.36 -18.95
C GLY A 681 43.65 3.32 -18.22
N GLN A 682 43.94 4.63 -18.16
CA GLN A 682 43.01 5.61 -17.59
C GLN A 682 41.91 5.98 -18.58
N VAL A 683 40.71 6.16 -18.05
CA VAL A 683 39.54 6.66 -18.78
C VAL A 683 38.99 7.87 -18.04
N ARG A 684 38.68 8.93 -18.80
CA ARG A 684 38.06 10.15 -18.28
C ARG A 684 36.77 10.43 -19.00
N TYR A 685 35.71 10.62 -18.22
CA TYR A 685 34.34 10.58 -18.70
C TYR A 685 33.43 11.50 -17.90
N MET A 686 32.23 11.72 -18.46
CA MET A 686 31.08 12.34 -17.78
C MET A 686 31.40 13.66 -17.07
N PRO A 687 31.75 14.71 -17.82
CA PRO A 687 31.88 16.02 -17.23
C PRO A 687 30.50 16.57 -16.80
N LEU A 688 30.38 16.97 -15.54
CA LEU A 688 29.16 17.53 -14.94
C LEU A 688 29.42 18.97 -14.48
N ALA A 689 28.44 19.85 -14.67
CA ALA A 689 28.52 21.26 -14.27
C ALA A 689 28.00 21.46 -12.84
N HIS A 690 28.61 22.39 -12.12
CA HIS A 690 28.28 22.80 -10.75
C HIS A 690 27.97 24.31 -10.70
N PRO A 691 26.80 24.78 -11.18
CA PRO A 691 26.50 26.21 -11.36
C PRO A 691 26.52 27.03 -10.06
N SER A 692 26.28 26.39 -8.92
CA SER A 692 26.27 27.01 -7.60
C SER A 692 27.65 27.02 -6.90
N LEU A 693 28.66 26.39 -7.50
CA LEU A 693 29.99 26.23 -6.92
C LEU A 693 30.93 27.33 -7.44
N PHE A 694 31.36 28.22 -6.54
CA PHE A 694 32.20 29.39 -6.84
C PHE A 694 31.68 30.20 -8.04
N PRO A 695 30.45 30.73 -7.97
CA PRO A 695 29.79 31.35 -9.11
C PRO A 695 30.57 32.59 -9.59
N GLN A 696 31.05 32.54 -10.83
CA GLN A 696 31.75 33.64 -11.50
C GLN A 696 31.05 33.94 -12.82
N ALA A 697 30.87 35.22 -13.16
CA ALA A 697 30.16 35.61 -14.38
C ALA A 697 30.88 35.07 -15.63
N GLY A 698 30.12 34.52 -16.58
CA GLY A 698 30.66 33.98 -17.84
C GLY A 698 31.43 32.65 -17.71
N SER A 699 31.43 32.00 -16.55
CA SER A 699 32.07 30.70 -16.35
C SER A 699 31.26 29.78 -15.45
N VAL A 700 31.59 28.51 -15.45
CA VAL A 700 31.02 27.49 -14.55
C VAL A 700 32.13 26.54 -14.11
N VAL A 701 32.04 26.03 -12.89
CA VAL A 701 32.89 24.91 -12.45
C VAL A 701 32.27 23.63 -12.96
N ALA A 702 33.08 22.73 -13.51
CA ALA A 702 32.69 21.39 -13.88
C ALA A 702 33.63 20.38 -13.22
N SER A 703 33.17 19.16 -13.01
CA SER A 703 34.02 18.02 -12.68
C SER A 703 33.96 17.00 -13.80
N TYR A 704 34.93 16.09 -13.89
CA TYR A 704 34.83 14.86 -14.68
C TYR A 704 35.40 13.68 -13.90
N SER A 705 34.86 12.49 -14.12
CA SER A 705 35.33 11.25 -13.50
C SER A 705 36.65 10.81 -14.14
N THR A 706 37.55 10.27 -13.32
CA THR A 706 38.75 9.54 -13.75
C THR A 706 38.68 8.13 -13.17
N ASN A 707 38.90 7.12 -13.99
CA ASN A 707 38.95 5.71 -13.58
C ASN A 707 40.07 4.97 -14.34
N ASP A 708 40.39 3.74 -13.93
CA ASP A 708 41.31 2.83 -14.61
C ASP A 708 40.52 1.61 -15.15
N THR A 709 40.84 1.14 -16.35
CA THR A 709 40.23 -0.05 -16.92
C THR A 709 40.58 -1.32 -16.13
N ASN A 710 41.63 -1.28 -15.30
CA ASN A 710 42.00 -2.37 -14.40
C ASN A 710 41.59 -2.02 -12.96
N SER A 711 40.58 -2.74 -12.44
CA SER A 711 40.06 -2.57 -11.07
C SER A 711 41.07 -2.87 -9.97
N GLU A 712 42.06 -3.75 -10.20
CA GLU A 712 43.11 -4.06 -9.21
C GLU A 712 43.98 -2.84 -8.95
N ARG A 713 44.31 -2.07 -9.99
CA ARG A 713 45.07 -0.82 -9.84
C ARG A 713 44.31 0.24 -9.06
N VAL A 714 42.97 0.26 -9.18
CA VAL A 714 42.10 1.14 -8.39
C VAL A 714 42.06 0.69 -6.93
N ALA A 715 42.06 -0.61 -6.66
CA ALA A 715 42.11 -1.15 -5.31
C ALA A 715 43.45 -0.85 -4.62
N GLU A 716 44.57 -0.95 -5.34
CA GLU A 716 45.93 -0.64 -4.86
C GLU A 716 46.15 0.86 -4.66
N ASP A 717 45.66 1.69 -5.59
CA ASP A 717 45.72 3.16 -5.52
C ASP A 717 44.34 3.80 -5.79
N PRO A 718 43.51 3.96 -4.73
CA PRO A 718 42.18 4.56 -4.84
C PRO A 718 42.17 5.99 -5.38
N LEU A 719 43.29 6.71 -5.35
CA LEU A 719 43.39 8.07 -5.89
C LEU A 719 43.25 8.11 -7.42
N ARG A 720 43.45 6.96 -8.09
CA ARG A 720 43.18 6.80 -9.53
C ARG A 720 41.68 6.90 -9.87
N TYR A 721 40.81 6.81 -8.86
CA TYR A 721 39.35 6.81 -9.00
C TYR A 721 38.71 8.00 -8.26
N ARG A 722 38.98 9.20 -8.77
CA ARG A 722 38.57 10.48 -8.17
C ARG A 722 38.07 11.47 -9.23
N PRO A 723 37.10 12.34 -8.88
CA PRO A 723 36.70 13.43 -9.76
C PRO A 723 37.81 14.47 -9.86
N HIS A 724 37.92 15.13 -11.01
CA HIS A 724 38.79 16.28 -11.23
C HIS A 724 37.96 17.50 -11.61
N PHE A 725 38.20 18.62 -10.93
CA PHE A 725 37.46 19.87 -11.12
C PHE A 725 38.20 20.84 -12.03
N VAL A 726 37.45 21.51 -12.90
CA VAL A 726 37.95 22.50 -13.85
C VAL A 726 36.95 23.65 -13.98
N ARG A 727 37.44 24.89 -14.10
CA ARG A 727 36.59 26.03 -14.46
C ARG A 727 36.59 26.21 -15.97
N VAL A 728 35.41 26.28 -16.57
CA VAL A 728 35.24 26.47 -18.02
C VAL A 728 34.47 27.73 -18.34
N THR A 729 34.74 28.32 -19.51
CA THR A 729 34.05 29.52 -19.98
C THR A 729 32.70 29.15 -20.58
N LEU A 730 31.66 29.93 -20.29
CA LEU A 730 30.35 29.78 -20.91
C LEU A 730 30.28 30.61 -22.20
N PRO A 731 29.89 30.01 -23.34
CA PRO A 731 29.64 30.77 -24.57
C PRO A 731 28.55 31.82 -24.36
N ARG A 732 28.74 32.99 -24.97
CA ARG A 732 27.76 34.09 -24.93
C ARG A 732 26.48 33.76 -25.67
#